data_AF-A0A9W9WAN8-F1
#
_entry.id   AF-A0A9W9WAN8-F1
#
_cell.length_a   1.000
_cell.length_b   1.000
_cell.length_c   1.000
_cell.angle_alpha   90.00
_cell.angle_beta   90.00
_cell.angle_gamma   90.00
#
_symmetry.space_group_name_H-M   'P 1'
#
loop_
_entity.id
_entity.type
_entity.pdbx_description
1 polymer ?
#
loop_
_entity_poly.entity_id
_entity_poly.type
_entity_poly.pdbx_seq_one_letter_code
_entity_poly.pdbx_strand_id
1 'polypeptide(L)'
;SQSQYSDFVPSLYDGNTETLGYLTPLRNTTTSSGSQNQYLIDTLEPYSEPDFLRLVDPPPIPDSLLRVGPNRRKEYLLYDNMAHDDWVKWWIETDFGRESKVVWDLNRSGDVWQEYNQVASIKNGMPKVMCKRCGAILEHPMNSLPTKKGYQGTSTIKKHLGTANCIRAGQGKGGLGISRFLKTKSTIPVEIPFSQEYWEEELLQFTTINRLPMQLFEAPGLSKIIRIARSAPSEPLIPSAKTMRRRLHSIVETRQQSALRTLPPNTKLSLALDCWTSPYNQAFMAITAYFVDTNWMYQEVLLGFKPVHGVHSGSNLSQIVLQILEQYQIEDRIYGITTDNATNNKTMIEALQQSLPPDITVIRIPCLAHVIQLSLNELLGKLKASPQNEDTETRWTEQHSAAAKKNAQNYSITATLNKIRYLAIYVNASPQRRETFLQLQPKEPRLVPVQDVKTRWNSTFLMLRRAKRIRLLFEPFCEEYDCTEMLLTNDEWRQIDYLLCITQPFFDYTTELSKTKDVTTHLVFKLYNALFNHLEQAKKQLKRKRIPWKQQMLTALDAGHDKLRIHYAQTDHMRGHTFAVSTMLAPDSRFRFFLSEDWDHEWRVRYRRSFQTALSPYQTRLLDNQSTPDPQTQPTSTSRLSKMLSGNQRATKPTDDEVSQYLDGDLIEIEPLQYWRENQSRFPAIAQLARDILSIPATGAGVERLFNTARDICHYRRGRMNSETIEEHMLFLCSTRFNLKEAETKELEQYFSLQEIEAVRELNMEYPEEVEVEMDGISDHEEEDIVDPKEREEIPSLDSHDHEELQPTQSLLPSQPRHSGRKRKARTDDIFEVY
;
A
#
# COMPACT_ATOMS: atom_id res chain seq x y z
N SER A 1 16.77 -7.66 -18.33
CA SER A 1 17.02 -7.61 -19.77
C SER A 1 15.96 -6.75 -20.43
N GLN A 2 16.42 -5.68 -21.09
CA GLN A 2 15.78 -4.76 -22.03
C GLN A 2 14.23 -4.60 -22.02
N SER A 3 13.80 -3.45 -21.52
CA SER A 3 12.52 -2.80 -21.82
C SER A 3 12.51 -2.25 -23.25
N GLN A 4 11.51 -2.60 -24.05
CA GLN A 4 11.22 -1.91 -25.30
C GLN A 4 9.84 -1.26 -25.25
N TYR A 5 9.87 0.05 -25.48
CA TYR A 5 8.75 0.94 -25.75
C TYR A 5 7.93 0.46 -26.96
N SER A 6 6.61 0.66 -26.92
CA SER A 6 5.82 0.76 -28.15
C SER A 6 4.85 1.94 -28.06
N ASP A 7 5.19 2.99 -28.79
CA ASP A 7 4.25 3.99 -29.31
C ASP A 7 3.23 3.30 -30.22
N PHE A 8 1.93 3.44 -29.98
CA PHE A 8 0.91 3.35 -31.03
C PHE A 8 -0.37 4.10 -30.60
N VAL A 9 -0.59 5.24 -31.23
CA VAL A 9 -1.87 5.98 -31.23
C VAL A 9 -2.70 5.47 -32.41
N PRO A 10 -3.96 5.03 -32.24
CA PRO A 10 -4.87 4.83 -33.36
C PRO A 10 -5.59 6.14 -33.71
N SER A 11 -5.34 6.57 -34.94
CA SER A 11 -6.12 7.55 -35.71
C SER A 11 -7.34 6.89 -36.36
N LEU A 12 -8.29 7.74 -36.82
CA LEU A 12 -9.43 7.51 -37.75
C LEU A 12 -10.82 7.31 -37.10
N TYR A 13 -11.93 7.99 -37.46
CA TYR A 13 -12.28 8.88 -38.58
C TYR A 13 -13.58 9.69 -38.27
N ASP A 14 -13.66 10.92 -38.82
CA ASP A 14 -14.77 11.79 -39.32
C ASP A 14 -16.24 11.64 -38.83
N GLY A 15 -17.05 12.71 -38.71
CA GLY A 15 -16.87 14.11 -39.14
C GLY A 15 -18.06 15.06 -38.81
N ASN A 16 -17.95 16.28 -39.37
CA ASN A 16 -18.87 17.43 -39.43
C ASN A 16 -18.77 18.56 -38.38
N THR A 17 -17.80 19.44 -38.65
CA THR A 17 -17.86 20.92 -38.79
C THR A 17 -19.05 21.71 -38.20
N GLU A 18 -18.73 22.73 -37.37
CA GLU A 18 -18.94 24.15 -37.71
C GLU A 18 -18.13 25.10 -36.78
N THR A 19 -17.96 26.33 -37.26
CA THR A 19 -16.86 27.32 -37.13
C THR A 19 -16.88 28.30 -35.93
N LEU A 20 -15.73 29.01 -35.78
CA LEU A 20 -15.42 30.30 -35.07
C LEU A 20 -14.76 30.16 -33.68
N GLY A 21 -13.58 30.72 -33.35
CA GLY A 21 -12.59 31.57 -34.05
C GLY A 21 -11.83 32.45 -33.03
N TYR A 22 -10.48 32.46 -33.11
CA TYR A 22 -9.53 33.51 -32.67
C TYR A 22 -9.24 33.67 -31.15
N LEU A 23 -8.01 33.88 -30.61
CA LEU A 23 -6.65 34.16 -31.10
C LEU A 23 -5.62 33.85 -29.99
N THR A 24 -4.47 33.29 -30.38
CA THR A 24 -3.17 33.34 -29.66
C THR A 24 -2.13 33.93 -30.61
N PRO A 25 -1.05 34.55 -30.09
CA PRO A 25 0.28 34.43 -30.71
C PRO A 25 1.33 34.00 -29.67
N LEU A 26 2.07 32.89 -29.82
CA LEU A 26 3.28 32.65 -30.64
C LEU A 26 4.35 33.76 -30.46
N ARG A 27 5.46 33.57 -29.73
CA ARG A 27 6.70 32.76 -29.96
C ARG A 27 7.51 33.15 -31.21
N ASN A 28 8.80 33.49 -30.98
CA ASN A 28 10.03 33.11 -31.73
C ASN A 28 11.09 34.24 -31.67
N THR A 29 12.26 34.04 -31.02
CA THR A 29 13.57 33.57 -31.57
C THR A 29 14.10 34.48 -32.70
N THR A 30 15.33 35.00 -32.74
CA THR A 30 16.66 34.34 -32.66
C THR A 30 17.82 35.39 -32.66
N THR A 31 18.85 35.15 -31.84
CA THR A 31 20.33 35.27 -32.03
C THR A 31 21.05 36.39 -32.84
N SER A 32 22.07 37.00 -32.22
CA SER A 32 23.47 37.26 -32.73
C SER A 32 24.35 37.81 -31.56
N SER A 33 25.39 37.11 -31.08
CA SER A 33 26.82 37.03 -31.50
C SER A 33 27.78 38.06 -30.84
N GLY A 34 28.74 37.55 -30.04
CA GLY A 34 30.08 38.11 -29.72
C GLY A 34 30.15 39.36 -28.81
N SER A 35 31.13 39.60 -27.93
CA SER A 35 32.40 38.94 -27.59
C SER A 35 33.06 39.71 -26.42
N GLN A 36 33.80 38.97 -25.56
CA GLN A 36 35.00 39.36 -24.77
C GLN A 36 34.84 40.36 -23.59
N ASN A 37 35.06 39.93 -22.33
CA ASN A 37 36.36 39.76 -21.60
C ASN A 37 37.02 41.12 -21.28
N GLN A 38 37.57 41.47 -20.10
CA GLN A 38 38.18 40.69 -19.02
C GLN A 38 38.71 41.63 -17.89
N TYR A 39 38.91 41.07 -16.69
CA TYR A 39 39.85 41.45 -15.58
C TYR A 39 39.62 42.75 -14.78
N LEU A 40 39.39 42.70 -13.44
CA LEU A 40 40.34 42.50 -12.31
C LEU A 40 41.46 43.54 -12.27
N ILE A 41 41.47 44.39 -11.22
CA ILE A 41 42.56 44.54 -10.22
C ILE A 41 42.14 45.57 -9.16
N ASP A 42 42.42 45.20 -7.92
CA ASP A 42 42.18 45.91 -6.67
C ASP A 42 43.02 47.19 -6.47
N THR A 43 42.60 47.92 -5.44
CA THR A 43 43.36 48.74 -4.48
C THR A 43 43.37 50.28 -4.61
N LEU A 44 42.63 50.85 -3.65
CA LEU A 44 42.99 51.93 -2.71
C LEU A 44 42.57 53.38 -3.02
N GLU A 45 41.78 53.88 -2.06
CA GLU A 45 41.21 55.22 -1.83
C GLU A 45 42.25 56.37 -1.88
N PRO A 46 41.84 57.64 -2.13
CA PRO A 46 41.35 58.52 -1.05
C PRO A 46 40.21 59.55 -1.39
N TYR A 47 39.28 59.69 -0.44
CA TYR A 47 38.67 60.91 0.17
C TYR A 47 37.76 61.93 -0.59
N SER A 48 36.51 62.02 -0.08
CA SER A 48 35.60 63.18 0.24
C SER A 48 35.26 64.22 -0.85
N GLU A 49 34.00 64.64 -1.15
CA GLU A 49 32.75 64.98 -0.41
C GLU A 49 31.61 65.18 -1.48
N PRO A 50 30.31 65.50 -1.18
CA PRO A 50 29.51 65.42 0.04
C PRO A 50 28.11 64.72 -0.13
N ASP A 51 27.52 64.38 1.03
CA ASP A 51 26.18 63.80 1.24
C ASP A 51 25.02 64.66 0.68
N PHE A 52 24.10 64.03 -0.05
CA PHE A 52 22.69 64.45 -0.10
C PHE A 52 21.72 63.25 -0.30
N LEU A 53 20.79 63.15 0.66
CA LEU A 53 19.49 62.44 0.66
C LEU A 53 19.47 60.92 0.97
N ARG A 54 19.60 60.60 2.27
CA ARG A 54 19.02 59.37 2.85
C ARG A 54 17.49 59.44 2.78
N LEU A 55 16.86 58.47 2.11
CA LEU A 55 15.46 58.11 2.34
C LEU A 55 15.37 57.50 3.75
N VAL A 56 14.65 58.15 4.66
CA VAL A 56 14.36 57.61 5.99
C VAL A 56 13.24 56.58 5.84
N ASP A 57 13.47 55.34 6.27
CA ASP A 57 12.43 54.32 6.32
C ASP A 57 11.27 54.79 7.22
N PRO A 58 9.99 54.52 6.86
CA PRO A 58 8.85 54.98 7.65
C PRO A 58 8.88 54.38 9.07
N PRO A 59 8.36 55.11 10.09
CA PRO A 59 8.37 54.63 11.47
C PRO A 59 7.61 53.30 11.61
N PRO A 60 8.07 52.40 12.51
CA PRO A 60 7.42 51.12 12.73
C PRO A 60 5.96 51.32 13.14
N ILE A 61 5.07 50.52 12.55
CA ILE A 61 3.63 50.65 12.74
C ILE A 61 3.20 49.80 13.94
N PRO A 62 2.56 50.38 14.98
CA PRO A 62 1.99 49.62 16.08
C PRO A 62 0.93 48.61 15.62
N ASP A 63 0.90 47.42 16.24
CA ASP A 63 -0.08 46.37 15.94
C ASP A 63 -1.54 46.78 16.20
N SER A 64 -1.74 47.80 17.04
CA SER A 64 -3.06 48.39 17.33
C SER A 64 -3.66 49.15 16.15
N LEU A 65 -2.88 49.55 15.14
CA LEU A 65 -3.35 50.33 13.99
C LEU A 65 -3.79 49.45 12.82
N LEU A 66 -5.06 49.58 12.43
CA LEU A 66 -5.65 48.75 11.38
C LEU A 66 -5.22 49.19 9.98
N ARG A 67 -4.57 48.30 9.23
CA ARG A 67 -4.23 48.50 7.81
C ARG A 67 -5.45 48.28 6.90
N VAL A 68 -5.77 49.27 6.08
CA VAL A 68 -6.92 49.33 5.15
C VAL A 68 -6.48 49.76 3.74
N GLY A 69 -7.30 49.51 2.73
CA GLY A 69 -7.05 49.97 1.35
C GLY A 69 -7.84 49.21 0.29
N PRO A 70 -8.15 49.83 -0.86
CA PRO A 70 -8.83 49.18 -1.98
C PRO A 70 -7.82 48.33 -2.76
N ASN A 71 -7.50 47.12 -2.26
CA ASN A 71 -6.86 45.95 -2.90
C ASN A 71 -6.04 45.17 -1.85
N ARG A 72 -5.51 43.98 -2.20
CA ARG A 72 -4.70 43.13 -1.28
C ARG A 72 -3.47 43.82 -0.66
N ARG A 73 -3.09 44.99 -1.17
CA ARG A 73 -2.04 45.86 -0.62
C ARG A 73 -2.69 46.86 0.33
N LYS A 74 -2.70 46.54 1.63
CA LYS A 74 -3.27 47.39 2.70
C LYS A 74 -2.37 48.60 2.98
N GLU A 75 -2.38 49.57 2.07
CA GLU A 75 -1.41 50.69 2.00
C GLU A 75 -1.74 51.89 2.90
N TYR A 76 -2.86 51.87 3.62
CA TYR A 76 -3.30 52.96 4.51
C TYR A 76 -3.55 52.46 5.94
N LEU A 77 -3.41 53.32 6.93
CA LEU A 77 -3.86 53.06 8.30
C LEU A 77 -5.16 53.80 8.58
N LEU A 78 -6.11 53.10 9.21
CA LEU A 78 -7.38 53.66 9.63
C LEU A 78 -7.20 54.47 10.91
N TYR A 79 -7.68 55.71 10.89
CA TYR A 79 -7.84 56.48 12.11
C TYR A 79 -9.06 55.97 12.89
N ASP A 80 -8.81 55.41 14.08
CA ASP A 80 -9.82 54.91 15.00
C ASP A 80 -9.59 55.51 16.40
N ASN A 81 -10.62 56.10 16.97
CA ASN A 81 -10.56 56.77 18.27
C ASN A 81 -10.17 55.80 19.41
N MET A 82 -10.38 54.49 19.24
CA MET A 82 -9.99 53.47 20.24
C MET A 82 -8.47 53.28 20.37
N ALA A 83 -7.68 53.66 19.35
CA ALA A 83 -6.22 53.55 19.33
C ALA A 83 -5.54 54.93 19.16
N HIS A 84 -6.20 55.99 19.65
CA HIS A 84 -5.82 57.38 19.43
C HIS A 84 -4.36 57.68 19.83
N ASP A 85 -3.93 57.25 21.01
CA ASP A 85 -2.58 57.55 21.50
C ASP A 85 -1.47 56.92 20.64
N ASP A 86 -1.68 55.68 20.21
CA ASP A 86 -0.75 54.97 19.32
C ASP A 86 -0.75 55.58 17.92
N TRP A 87 -1.91 56.04 17.43
CA TRP A 87 -2.03 56.75 16.18
C TRP A 87 -1.26 58.08 16.19
N VAL A 88 -1.44 58.89 17.24
CA VAL A 88 -0.80 60.21 17.33
C VAL A 88 0.72 60.05 17.43
N LYS A 89 1.21 59.11 18.25
CA LYS A 89 2.64 58.77 18.34
C LYS A 89 3.21 58.39 16.98
N TRP A 90 2.58 57.43 16.29
CA TRP A 90 3.03 56.99 14.97
C TRP A 90 2.96 58.11 13.94
N TRP A 91 1.85 58.85 13.87
CA TRP A 91 1.61 59.84 12.82
C TRP A 91 2.58 61.01 12.93
N ILE A 92 2.85 61.54 14.13
CA ILE A 92 3.79 62.65 14.34
C ILE A 92 5.22 62.28 13.94
N GLU A 93 5.60 60.99 13.97
CA GLU A 93 6.92 60.54 13.53
C GLU A 93 7.06 60.45 12.00
N THR A 94 5.94 60.49 11.26
CA THR A 94 5.98 60.48 9.78
C THR A 94 6.40 61.84 9.20
N ASP A 95 6.91 61.83 7.98
CA ASP A 95 7.32 63.06 7.28
C ASP A 95 6.20 64.09 7.19
N PHE A 96 4.96 63.65 6.90
CA PHE A 96 3.82 64.57 6.84
C PHE A 96 3.33 65.01 8.22
N GLY A 97 3.33 64.12 9.22
CA GLY A 97 2.88 64.47 10.57
C GLY A 97 3.80 65.44 11.30
N ARG A 98 5.12 65.40 11.02
CA ARG A 98 6.09 66.38 11.55
C ARG A 98 5.82 67.81 11.09
N GLU A 99 5.33 67.97 9.86
CA GLU A 99 5.16 69.29 9.22
C GLU A 99 3.72 69.81 9.23
N SER A 100 2.74 69.01 9.67
CA SER A 100 1.31 69.29 9.47
C SER A 100 0.51 69.45 10.77
N LYS A 101 -0.48 70.34 10.75
CA LYS A 101 -1.42 70.61 11.86
C LYS A 101 -2.83 70.06 11.59
N VAL A 102 -2.93 68.82 11.09
CA VAL A 102 -4.23 68.18 10.90
C VAL A 102 -4.78 67.73 12.25
N VAL A 103 -5.97 68.23 12.60
CA VAL A 103 -6.70 67.80 13.80
C VAL A 103 -7.63 66.66 13.42
N TRP A 104 -7.32 65.45 13.88
CA TRP A 104 -8.06 64.23 13.55
C TRP A 104 -9.37 64.10 14.35
N ASP A 105 -9.46 64.69 15.54
CA ASP A 105 -10.58 64.58 16.51
C ASP A 105 -11.71 65.59 16.38
N LEU A 106 -11.64 66.53 15.44
CA LEU A 106 -12.71 67.54 15.32
C LEU A 106 -14.04 66.87 14.98
N ASN A 107 -15.06 67.13 15.79
CA ASN A 107 -16.46 66.80 15.48
C ASN A 107 -16.88 67.56 14.21
N ARG A 108 -16.91 66.86 13.08
CA ARG A 108 -17.11 67.48 11.76
C ARG A 108 -18.60 67.70 11.52
N SER A 109 -19.00 68.96 11.36
CA SER A 109 -20.40 69.43 11.32
C SER A 109 -21.19 69.12 10.05
N GLY A 110 -20.65 68.35 9.10
CA GLY A 110 -21.32 68.03 7.84
C GLY A 110 -21.71 66.55 7.74
N ASP A 111 -22.99 66.25 7.49
CA ASP A 111 -23.55 64.89 7.41
C ASP A 111 -22.79 63.96 6.44
N VAL A 112 -22.16 64.53 5.41
CA VAL A 112 -21.35 63.78 4.43
C VAL A 112 -20.23 62.97 5.10
N TRP A 113 -19.71 63.41 6.24
CA TRP A 113 -18.65 62.70 6.97
C TRP A 113 -19.09 61.36 7.56
N GLN A 114 -20.40 61.13 7.76
CA GLN A 114 -20.91 59.85 8.24
C GLN A 114 -20.59 58.70 7.25
N GLU A 115 -20.39 59.00 5.98
CA GLU A 115 -20.14 58.05 4.88
C GLU A 115 -18.64 57.80 4.61
N TYR A 116 -17.73 58.38 5.39
CA TYR A 116 -16.28 58.27 5.18
C TYR A 116 -15.52 57.92 6.47
N ASN A 117 -14.45 57.16 6.31
CA ASN A 117 -13.43 56.93 7.33
C ASN A 117 -12.20 57.79 7.05
N GLN A 118 -11.53 58.26 8.10
CA GLN A 118 -10.27 58.97 7.97
C GLN A 118 -9.10 57.97 7.94
N VAL A 119 -8.15 58.15 7.04
CA VAL A 119 -7.00 57.24 6.91
C VAL A 119 -5.71 58.02 6.61
N ALA A 120 -4.55 57.43 6.87
CA ALA A 120 -3.24 58.01 6.53
C ALA A 120 -2.42 57.00 5.71
N SER A 121 -1.65 57.51 4.75
CA SER A 121 -0.73 56.70 3.93
C SER A 121 0.40 56.13 4.78
N ILE A 122 0.67 54.82 4.68
CA ILE A 122 1.78 54.17 5.40
C ILE A 122 3.14 54.73 4.99
N LYS A 123 3.28 55.14 3.73
CA LYS A 123 4.59 55.55 3.17
C LYS A 123 5.10 56.88 3.70
N ASN A 124 4.20 57.81 4.02
CA ASN A 124 4.57 59.20 4.31
C ASN A 124 3.64 59.91 5.31
N GLY A 125 2.63 59.23 5.86
CA GLY A 125 1.67 59.80 6.79
C GLY A 125 0.62 60.73 6.17
N MET A 126 0.58 60.88 4.84
CA MET A 126 -0.34 61.83 4.20
C MET A 126 -1.81 61.47 4.45
N PRO A 127 -2.66 62.42 4.93
CA PRO A 127 -4.05 62.18 5.27
C PRO A 127 -4.92 62.00 4.02
N LYS A 128 -5.83 61.04 4.07
CA LYS A 128 -6.85 60.73 3.06
C LYS A 128 -8.19 60.41 3.73
N VAL A 129 -9.21 60.23 2.92
CA VAL A 129 -10.52 59.73 3.37
C VAL A 129 -10.92 58.53 2.52
N MET A 130 -11.50 57.51 3.16
CA MET A 130 -11.95 56.27 2.54
C MET A 130 -13.48 56.22 2.57
N CYS A 131 -14.11 56.04 1.41
CA CYS A 131 -15.56 55.91 1.31
C CYS A 131 -16.03 54.59 1.96
N LYS A 132 -16.98 54.65 2.91
CA LYS A 132 -17.56 53.47 3.54
C LYS A 132 -18.40 52.61 2.59
N ARG A 133 -18.95 53.22 1.53
CA ARG A 133 -19.80 52.52 0.53
C ARG A 133 -18.99 51.69 -0.47
N CYS A 134 -17.94 52.29 -1.05
CA CYS A 134 -17.20 51.65 -2.15
C CYS A 134 -15.70 51.41 -1.87
N GLY A 135 -15.17 51.87 -0.73
CA GLY A 135 -13.76 51.71 -0.38
C GLY A 135 -12.79 52.63 -1.12
N ALA A 136 -13.27 53.54 -1.98
CA ALA A 136 -12.41 54.47 -2.71
C ALA A 136 -11.68 55.45 -1.77
N ILE A 137 -10.41 55.72 -2.08
CA ILE A 137 -9.56 56.66 -1.34
C ILE A 137 -9.57 58.01 -2.05
N LEU A 138 -9.86 59.08 -1.32
CA LEU A 138 -9.91 60.45 -1.80
C LEU A 138 -8.98 61.34 -0.96
N GLU A 139 -8.61 62.50 -1.51
CA GLU A 139 -7.85 63.51 -0.78
C GLU A 139 -8.58 63.96 0.48
N HIS A 140 -7.84 64.14 1.58
CA HIS A 140 -8.41 64.70 2.78
C HIS A 140 -8.72 66.20 2.56
N PRO A 141 -9.94 66.67 2.87
CA PRO A 141 -10.34 68.09 2.78
C PRO A 141 -9.41 69.12 3.46
N MET A 142 -8.72 68.70 4.53
CA MET A 142 -7.70 69.50 5.22
C MET A 142 -6.25 69.19 4.78
N ASN A 143 -6.03 68.60 3.60
CA ASN A 143 -4.67 68.38 3.08
C ASN A 143 -4.04 69.73 2.71
N SER A 144 -3.35 70.36 3.66
CA SER A 144 -2.60 71.60 3.48
C SER A 144 -1.17 71.27 3.07
N LEU A 145 -0.96 70.93 1.79
CA LEU A 145 0.39 70.95 1.23
C LEU A 145 0.93 72.39 1.24
N PRO A 146 2.27 72.60 1.36
CA PRO A 146 2.87 73.94 1.44
C PRO A 146 2.50 74.89 0.29
N THR A 147 2.10 74.34 -0.85
CA THR A 147 1.78 75.09 -2.09
C THR A 147 0.28 75.38 -2.30
N LYS A 148 -0.61 74.95 -1.39
CA LYS A 148 -2.04 75.32 -1.41
C LYS A 148 -2.56 75.56 0.02
N LYS A 149 -2.47 76.81 0.49
CA LYS A 149 -3.19 77.26 1.69
C LYS A 149 -4.66 77.47 1.35
N GLY A 150 -5.52 76.50 1.70
CA GLY A 150 -6.95 76.66 1.58
C GLY A 150 -7.70 75.40 1.96
N TYR A 151 -8.68 75.54 2.85
CA TYR A 151 -9.64 74.50 3.21
C TYR A 151 -10.32 74.00 1.93
N GLN A 152 -10.04 72.77 1.50
CA GLN A 152 -10.81 72.20 0.40
C GLN A 152 -12.16 71.82 0.98
N GLY A 153 -13.22 72.50 0.55
CA GLY A 153 -14.58 72.18 1.01
C GLY A 153 -14.92 70.70 0.77
N THR A 154 -15.96 70.20 1.44
CA THR A 154 -16.43 68.80 1.32
C THR A 154 -17.04 68.46 -0.06
N SER A 155 -16.85 69.32 -1.06
CA SER A 155 -17.41 69.18 -2.40
C SER A 155 -16.90 67.95 -3.14
N THR A 156 -15.61 67.60 -3.02
CA THR A 156 -15.02 66.42 -3.67
C THR A 156 -15.62 65.11 -3.13
N ILE A 157 -15.74 65.01 -1.80
CA ILE A 157 -16.34 63.83 -1.16
C ILE A 157 -17.86 63.79 -1.34
N LYS A 158 -18.53 64.95 -1.43
CA LYS A 158 -19.97 65.03 -1.73
C LYS A 158 -20.27 64.61 -3.18
N LYS A 159 -19.46 65.04 -4.15
CA LYS A 159 -19.56 64.63 -5.56
C LYS A 159 -19.32 63.13 -5.73
N HIS A 160 -18.37 62.54 -4.99
CA HIS A 160 -18.10 61.11 -5.08
C HIS A 160 -19.34 60.25 -4.74
N LEU A 161 -20.12 60.62 -3.72
CA LEU A 161 -21.35 59.90 -3.35
C LEU A 161 -22.38 59.85 -4.48
N GLY A 162 -22.36 60.83 -5.39
CA GLY A 162 -23.23 60.90 -6.56
C GLY A 162 -22.72 60.14 -7.79
N THR A 163 -21.52 59.55 -7.74
CA THR A 163 -20.98 58.80 -8.89
C THR A 163 -21.71 57.46 -9.07
N ALA A 164 -21.95 57.04 -10.30
CA ALA A 164 -22.66 55.79 -10.61
C ALA A 164 -22.00 54.55 -9.97
N ASN A 165 -20.69 54.58 -9.72
CA ASN A 165 -19.98 53.49 -9.04
C ASN A 165 -20.24 53.50 -7.52
N CYS A 166 -20.29 54.68 -6.89
CA CYS A 166 -20.60 54.81 -5.47
C CYS A 166 -22.09 54.57 -5.18
N ILE A 167 -22.99 55.05 -6.04
CA ILE A 167 -24.43 54.79 -5.95
C ILE A 167 -24.72 53.30 -6.12
N ARG A 168 -24.12 52.62 -7.11
CA ARG A 168 -24.26 51.16 -7.27
C ARG A 168 -23.68 50.38 -6.08
N ALA A 169 -22.61 50.88 -5.46
CA ALA A 169 -22.09 50.29 -4.23
C ALA A 169 -23.04 50.51 -3.02
N GLY A 170 -23.77 51.64 -2.98
CA GLY A 170 -24.69 52.00 -1.90
C GLY A 170 -26.13 51.48 -2.03
N GLN A 171 -26.63 51.21 -3.24
CA GLN A 171 -28.04 50.80 -3.50
C GLN A 171 -28.31 49.30 -3.49
N GLY A 172 -27.37 48.47 -3.04
CA GLY A 172 -27.57 47.02 -3.02
C GLY A 172 -26.45 46.26 -3.71
N LYS A 173 -25.24 46.41 -3.21
CA LYS A 173 -24.60 45.23 -2.64
C LYS A 173 -24.89 45.30 -1.15
N GLY A 174 -25.87 44.53 -0.68
CA GLY A 174 -25.83 44.05 0.68
C GLY A 174 -24.47 43.42 0.85
N GLY A 175 -23.55 44.18 1.45
CA GLY A 175 -22.26 43.67 1.85
C GLY A 175 -22.57 42.49 2.73
N LEU A 176 -22.31 41.30 2.18
CA LEU A 176 -22.04 40.06 2.90
C LEU A 176 -20.82 40.33 3.79
N GLY A 177 -21.06 41.14 4.82
CA GLY A 177 -20.12 41.42 5.87
C GLY A 177 -20.07 40.15 6.71
N ILE A 178 -18.87 39.60 6.80
CA ILE A 178 -18.47 38.59 7.77
C ILE A 178 -19.06 38.86 9.18
N SER A 179 -19.35 40.12 9.54
CA SER A 179 -20.01 40.48 10.80
C SER A 179 -21.48 40.05 10.95
N ARG A 180 -22.27 39.88 9.87
CA ARG A 180 -23.61 39.24 9.97
C ARG A 180 -23.49 37.72 10.00
N PHE A 181 -22.52 37.17 9.27
CA PHE A 181 -22.15 35.74 9.34
C PHE A 181 -21.61 35.33 10.73
N LEU A 182 -20.88 36.23 11.41
CA LEU A 182 -20.34 36.01 12.75
C LEU A 182 -21.32 36.38 13.88
N LYS A 183 -22.37 37.18 13.61
CA LYS A 183 -23.41 37.51 14.61
C LYS A 183 -24.70 36.71 14.48
N THR A 184 -24.90 35.94 13.41
CA THR A 184 -25.80 34.80 13.44
C THR A 184 -25.11 33.64 14.15
N LYS A 185 -25.11 33.66 15.49
CA LYS A 185 -25.47 32.42 16.18
C LYS A 185 -26.79 31.98 15.58
N SER A 186 -26.83 30.76 15.07
CA SER A 186 -28.00 30.11 14.48
C SER A 186 -29.25 30.37 15.31
N THR A 187 -30.10 31.27 14.83
CA THR A 187 -31.54 31.06 14.85
C THR A 187 -31.94 30.98 13.39
N ILE A 188 -31.95 29.74 12.89
CA ILE A 188 -32.69 29.38 11.68
C ILE A 188 -34.13 29.80 11.94
N PRO A 189 -34.73 30.73 11.16
CA PRO A 189 -36.16 30.95 11.24
C PRO A 189 -36.84 29.93 10.34
N VAL A 190 -37.85 29.25 10.90
CA VAL A 190 -38.67 28.14 10.36
C VAL A 190 -38.07 26.76 10.64
N GLU A 191 -38.41 26.20 11.80
CA GLU A 191 -38.43 24.75 11.98
C GLU A 191 -39.40 24.17 10.95
N ILE A 192 -38.89 23.68 9.81
CA ILE A 192 -39.65 22.72 9.02
C ILE A 192 -39.80 21.51 9.95
N PRO A 193 -41.02 21.17 10.40
CA PRO A 193 -41.20 20.02 11.28
C PRO A 193 -40.72 18.78 10.53
N PHE A 194 -39.97 17.93 11.22
CA PHE A 194 -39.52 16.67 10.65
C PHE A 194 -40.75 15.85 10.21
N SER A 195 -40.85 15.57 8.91
CA SER A 195 -41.67 14.49 8.38
C SER A 195 -40.77 13.45 7.72
N GLN A 196 -41.20 12.18 7.77
CA GLN A 196 -40.44 11.11 7.16
C GLN A 196 -40.36 11.30 5.64
N GLU A 197 -41.43 11.76 5.00
CA GLU A 197 -41.45 12.00 3.55
C GLU A 197 -40.49 13.12 3.13
N TYR A 198 -40.47 14.25 3.86
CA TYR A 198 -39.57 15.36 3.54
C TYR A 198 -38.10 14.99 3.74
N TRP A 199 -37.80 14.20 4.78
CA TRP A 199 -36.46 13.66 5.00
C TRP A 199 -36.00 12.76 3.85
N GLU A 200 -36.87 11.87 3.36
CA GLU A 200 -36.61 11.01 2.21
C GLU A 200 -36.40 11.82 0.93
N GLU A 201 -37.20 12.86 0.69
CA GLU A 201 -37.02 13.78 -0.45
C GLU A 201 -35.65 14.49 -0.40
N GLU A 202 -35.23 15.01 0.75
CA GLU A 202 -33.93 15.65 0.92
C GLU A 202 -32.76 14.67 0.73
N LEU A 203 -32.90 13.42 1.19
CA LEU A 203 -31.92 12.36 0.94
C LEU A 203 -31.82 12.03 -0.56
N LEU A 204 -32.96 11.93 -1.26
CA LEU A 204 -33.00 11.70 -2.71
C LEU A 204 -32.41 12.87 -3.48
N GLN A 205 -32.71 14.12 -3.11
CA GLN A 205 -32.08 15.30 -3.71
C GLN A 205 -30.58 15.30 -3.47
N PHE A 206 -30.13 15.02 -2.24
CA PHE A 206 -28.71 14.95 -1.91
C PHE A 206 -27.96 13.93 -2.78
N THR A 207 -28.48 12.72 -2.93
CA THR A 207 -27.82 11.69 -3.74
C THR A 207 -27.88 11.96 -5.24
N THR A 208 -29.00 12.43 -5.76
CA THR A 208 -29.17 12.70 -7.20
C THR A 208 -28.34 13.91 -7.66
N ILE A 209 -28.40 15.03 -6.93
CA ILE A 209 -27.65 16.25 -7.25
C ILE A 209 -26.14 16.00 -7.18
N ASN A 210 -25.70 15.29 -6.14
CA ASN A 210 -24.27 14.99 -5.94
C ASN A 210 -23.80 13.71 -6.65
N ARG A 211 -24.69 13.03 -7.39
CA ARG A 211 -24.43 11.78 -8.12
C ARG A 211 -23.84 10.68 -7.22
N LEU A 212 -24.29 10.58 -5.98
CA LEU A 212 -23.82 9.59 -5.01
C LEU A 212 -24.59 8.25 -5.16
N PRO A 213 -23.97 7.10 -4.87
CA PRO A 213 -24.64 5.79 -4.93
C PRO A 213 -25.72 5.68 -3.85
N MET A 214 -26.84 5.02 -4.16
CA MET A 214 -27.94 4.80 -3.22
C MET A 214 -27.54 3.94 -2.02
N GLN A 215 -26.56 3.04 -2.21
CA GLN A 215 -25.97 2.22 -1.15
C GLN A 215 -25.37 3.06 0.01
N LEU A 216 -25.18 4.38 -0.18
CA LEU A 216 -24.78 5.29 0.88
C LEU A 216 -25.76 5.29 2.06
N PHE A 217 -27.06 5.09 1.82
CA PHE A 217 -28.08 5.08 2.88
C PHE A 217 -28.01 3.83 3.76
N GLU A 218 -27.53 2.72 3.19
CA GLU A 218 -27.31 1.45 3.90
C GLU A 218 -25.96 1.44 4.62
N ALA A 219 -25.07 2.39 4.32
CA ALA A 219 -23.73 2.43 4.91
C ALA A 219 -23.80 2.69 6.44
N PRO A 220 -23.25 1.80 7.28
CA PRO A 220 -23.30 1.97 8.74
C PRO A 220 -22.67 3.29 9.22
N GLY A 221 -21.70 3.81 8.45
CA GLY A 221 -21.04 5.08 8.72
C GLY A 221 -22.00 6.28 8.69
N LEU A 222 -22.96 6.32 7.76
CA LEU A 222 -23.93 7.42 7.67
C LEU A 222 -24.87 7.40 8.89
N SER A 223 -25.41 6.22 9.22
CA SER A 223 -26.25 6.04 10.41
C SER A 223 -25.53 6.47 11.69
N LYS A 224 -24.24 6.11 11.83
CA LYS A 224 -23.41 6.54 12.97
C LYS A 224 -23.25 8.05 13.04
N ILE A 225 -23.00 8.73 11.91
CA ILE A 225 -22.89 10.20 11.84
C ILE A 225 -24.21 10.85 12.26
N ILE A 226 -25.34 10.39 11.73
CA ILE A 226 -26.68 10.92 12.07
C ILE A 226 -26.96 10.73 13.57
N ARG A 227 -26.66 9.55 14.12
CA ARG A 227 -26.84 9.29 15.56
C ARG A 227 -26.00 10.23 16.43
N ILE A 228 -24.75 10.47 16.06
CA ILE A 228 -23.88 11.42 16.78
C ILE A 228 -24.43 12.84 16.66
N ALA A 229 -24.86 13.25 15.47
CA ALA A 229 -25.47 14.56 15.24
C ALA A 229 -26.72 14.77 16.09
N ARG A 230 -27.61 13.76 16.18
CA ARG A 230 -28.80 13.78 17.04
C ARG A 230 -28.47 13.87 18.53
N SER A 231 -27.34 13.31 18.95
CA SER A 231 -26.87 13.38 20.35
C SER A 231 -26.17 14.71 20.70
N ALA A 232 -25.90 15.56 19.70
CA ALA A 232 -25.20 16.81 19.94
C ALA A 232 -26.11 17.79 20.71
N PRO A 233 -25.58 18.51 21.71
CA PRO A 233 -26.37 19.47 22.51
C PRO A 233 -26.84 20.69 21.69
N SER A 234 -26.26 20.90 20.51
CA SER A 234 -26.64 21.92 19.53
C SER A 234 -26.37 21.39 18.13
N GLU A 235 -26.97 22.02 17.12
CA GLU A 235 -26.74 21.69 15.71
C GLU A 235 -25.22 21.59 15.40
N PRO A 236 -24.74 20.44 14.90
CA PRO A 236 -23.33 20.23 14.66
C PRO A 236 -22.87 20.99 13.41
N LEU A 237 -21.77 21.73 13.54
CA LEU A 237 -21.15 22.42 12.40
C LEU A 237 -20.49 21.43 11.45
N ILE A 238 -20.82 21.49 10.16
CA ILE A 238 -20.12 20.77 9.10
C ILE A 238 -18.85 21.55 8.70
N PRO A 239 -17.63 21.03 8.95
CA PRO A 239 -16.39 21.73 8.61
C PRO A 239 -16.12 21.76 7.11
N SER A 240 -15.33 22.73 6.65
CA SER A 240 -14.88 22.76 5.25
C SER A 240 -13.92 21.60 4.93
N ALA A 241 -13.84 21.22 3.64
CA ALA A 241 -12.92 20.17 3.17
C ALA A 241 -11.45 20.42 3.59
N LYS A 242 -10.99 21.67 3.60
CA LYS A 242 -9.65 22.04 4.07
C LYS A 242 -9.46 21.75 5.56
N THR A 243 -10.47 22.02 6.39
CA THR A 243 -10.42 21.71 7.82
C THR A 243 -10.47 20.21 8.05
N MET A 244 -11.30 19.48 7.28
CA MET A 244 -11.36 18.02 7.35
C MET A 244 -10.02 17.37 6.95
N ARG A 245 -9.35 17.85 5.91
CA ARG A 245 -8.01 17.37 5.52
C ARG A 245 -6.97 17.60 6.62
N ARG A 246 -6.92 18.80 7.21
CA ARG A 246 -6.02 19.06 8.35
C ARG A 246 -6.29 18.13 9.54
N ARG A 247 -7.56 17.86 9.83
CA ARG A 247 -7.94 16.91 10.90
C ARG A 247 -7.55 15.48 10.53
N LEU A 248 -7.73 15.08 9.27
CA LEU A 248 -7.31 13.78 8.76
C LEU A 248 -5.82 13.55 9.02
N HIS A 249 -4.98 14.50 8.59
CA HIS A 249 -3.53 14.49 8.80
C HIS A 249 -3.17 14.30 10.28
N SER A 250 -3.71 15.16 11.16
CA SER A 250 -3.42 15.11 12.60
C SER A 250 -3.89 13.80 13.26
N ILE A 251 -5.04 13.25 12.85
CA ILE A 251 -5.52 11.97 13.38
C ILE A 251 -4.62 10.82 12.93
N VAL A 252 -4.21 10.80 11.65
CA VAL A 252 -3.29 9.80 11.12
C VAL A 252 -1.98 9.80 11.89
N GLU A 253 -1.35 10.97 12.01
CA GLU A 253 -0.09 11.14 12.73
C GLU A 253 -0.20 10.65 14.18
N THR A 254 -1.25 11.07 14.89
CA THR A 254 -1.51 10.64 16.27
C THR A 254 -1.65 9.12 16.38
N ARG A 255 -2.36 8.49 15.44
CA ARG A 255 -2.58 7.04 15.46
C ARG A 255 -1.31 6.25 15.16
N GLN A 256 -0.52 6.67 14.18
CA GLN A 256 0.76 6.02 13.88
C GLN A 256 1.73 6.14 15.05
N GLN A 257 1.86 7.32 15.64
CA GLN A 257 2.66 7.52 16.86
C GLN A 257 2.14 6.67 18.02
N SER A 258 0.82 6.61 18.22
CA SER A 258 0.22 5.76 19.26
C SER A 258 0.49 4.28 19.03
N ALA A 259 0.46 3.81 17.80
CA ALA A 259 0.78 2.42 17.46
C ALA A 259 2.27 2.14 17.71
N LEU A 260 3.17 3.01 17.24
CA LEU A 260 4.60 2.88 17.45
C LEU A 260 5.01 2.94 18.92
N ARG A 261 4.27 3.67 19.78
CA ARG A 261 4.50 3.67 21.24
C ARG A 261 4.28 2.30 21.90
N THR A 262 3.59 1.36 21.24
CA THR A 262 3.43 -0.01 21.74
C THR A 262 4.66 -0.87 21.50
N LEU A 263 5.58 -0.44 20.64
CA LEU A 263 6.88 -1.08 20.42
C LEU A 263 7.70 -1.00 21.72
N PRO A 264 8.12 -2.14 22.29
CA PRO A 264 8.89 -2.12 23.54
C PRO A 264 10.25 -1.44 23.36
N PRO A 265 10.84 -0.90 24.44
CA PRO A 265 12.20 -0.38 24.40
C PRO A 265 13.20 -1.45 23.93
N ASN A 266 14.18 -1.06 23.12
CA ASN A 266 15.25 -1.91 22.58
C ASN A 266 14.82 -3.11 21.69
N THR A 267 13.55 -3.20 21.31
CA THR A 267 12.99 -4.18 20.35
C THR A 267 13.10 -3.67 18.91
N LYS A 268 13.54 -4.51 17.99
CA LYS A 268 13.61 -4.15 16.59
C LYS A 268 12.26 -4.33 15.89
N LEU A 269 12.11 -3.70 14.73
CA LEU A 269 10.94 -3.84 13.85
C LEU A 269 11.37 -4.19 12.44
N SER A 270 10.49 -4.83 11.70
CA SER A 270 10.69 -5.17 10.30
C SER A 270 9.77 -4.35 9.41
N LEU A 271 10.16 -4.11 8.16
CA LEU A 271 9.31 -3.48 7.17
C LEU A 271 8.91 -4.47 6.09
N ALA A 272 7.74 -4.30 5.50
CA ALA A 272 7.47 -4.76 4.15
C ALA A 272 7.14 -3.54 3.28
N LEU A 273 7.65 -3.54 2.05
CA LEU A 273 7.39 -2.47 1.11
C LEU A 273 7.15 -3.01 -0.29
N ASP A 274 6.36 -2.26 -1.05
CA ASP A 274 6.10 -2.53 -2.45
C ASP A 274 5.71 -1.24 -3.16
N CYS A 275 5.84 -1.22 -4.48
CA CYS A 275 5.51 -0.11 -5.35
C CYS A 275 4.28 -0.43 -6.19
N TRP A 276 3.34 0.51 -6.22
CA TRP A 276 2.11 0.42 -6.99
C TRP A 276 1.89 1.64 -7.85
N THR A 277 1.43 1.42 -9.08
CA THR A 277 1.03 2.49 -9.99
C THR A 277 -0.49 2.56 -10.04
N SER A 278 -1.03 3.75 -9.78
CA SER A 278 -2.47 3.99 -9.83
C SER A 278 -3.01 3.92 -11.26
N PRO A 279 -4.33 3.73 -11.44
CA PRO A 279 -4.98 3.82 -12.76
C PRO A 279 -4.80 5.17 -13.47
N TYR A 280 -4.26 6.18 -12.77
CA TYR A 280 -3.95 7.51 -13.31
C TYR A 280 -2.45 7.75 -13.47
N ASN A 281 -1.66 6.68 -13.53
CA ASN A 281 -0.20 6.72 -13.71
C ASN A 281 0.53 7.48 -12.60
N GLN A 282 0.02 7.42 -11.36
CA GLN A 282 0.74 7.92 -10.19
C GLN A 282 1.35 6.74 -9.45
N ALA A 283 2.68 6.73 -9.33
CA ALA A 283 3.39 5.71 -8.58
C ALA A 283 3.43 6.03 -7.09
N PHE A 284 3.25 5.01 -6.25
CA PHE A 284 3.32 5.08 -4.80
C PHE A 284 4.16 3.93 -4.26
N MET A 285 4.87 4.17 -3.16
CA MET A 285 5.50 3.14 -2.35
C MET A 285 4.73 3.06 -1.03
N ALA A 286 4.23 1.87 -0.73
CA ALA A 286 3.64 1.57 0.56
C ALA A 286 4.71 0.94 1.45
N ILE A 287 4.84 1.44 2.68
CA ILE A 287 5.84 0.99 3.67
C ILE A 287 5.10 0.64 4.95
N THR A 288 5.05 -0.64 5.28
CA THR A 288 4.34 -1.17 6.46
C THR A 288 5.35 -1.72 7.45
N ALA A 289 5.24 -1.32 8.71
CA ALA A 289 6.04 -1.83 9.81
C ALA A 289 5.36 -2.99 10.52
N TYR A 290 6.17 -3.96 10.94
CA TYR A 290 5.79 -5.15 11.66
C TYR A 290 6.65 -5.30 12.91
N PHE A 291 6.01 -5.52 14.05
CA PHE A 291 6.70 -5.74 15.32
C PHE A 291 5.78 -6.48 16.30
N VAL A 292 6.37 -7.05 17.35
CA VAL A 292 5.62 -7.70 18.43
C VAL A 292 5.61 -6.77 19.64
N ASP A 293 4.42 -6.38 20.07
CA ASP A 293 4.23 -5.42 21.16
C ASP A 293 4.52 -6.00 22.56
N THR A 294 4.42 -5.16 23.58
CA THR A 294 4.61 -5.56 25.00
C THR A 294 3.72 -6.72 25.45
N ASN A 295 2.53 -6.88 24.85
CA ASN A 295 1.56 -7.93 25.16
C ASN A 295 1.73 -9.19 24.30
N TRP A 296 2.80 -9.27 23.50
CA TRP A 296 3.03 -10.34 22.53
C TRP A 296 1.97 -10.39 21.41
N MET A 297 1.40 -9.25 21.05
CA MET A 297 0.55 -9.14 19.88
C MET A 297 1.37 -8.71 18.67
N TYR A 298 1.16 -9.38 17.54
CA TYR A 298 1.73 -8.97 16.25
C TYR A 298 1.04 -7.70 15.76
N GLN A 299 1.82 -6.64 15.54
CA GLN A 299 1.35 -5.35 15.08
C GLN A 299 1.74 -5.13 13.62
N GLU A 300 0.79 -4.66 12.82
CA GLU A 300 0.97 -4.25 11.42
C GLU A 300 0.55 -2.79 11.29
N VAL A 301 1.49 -1.92 10.93
CA VAL A 301 1.28 -0.46 10.90
C VAL A 301 1.76 0.13 9.58
N LEU A 302 0.85 0.65 8.77
CA LEU A 302 1.23 1.41 7.58
C LEU A 302 1.90 2.73 7.99
N LEU A 303 3.20 2.86 7.75
CA LEU A 303 3.99 4.06 8.06
C LEU A 303 3.91 5.09 6.94
N GLY A 304 3.92 4.65 5.69
CA GLY A 304 3.92 5.55 4.55
C GLY A 304 3.19 4.98 3.34
N PHE A 305 2.51 5.85 2.60
CA PHE A 305 1.99 5.57 1.26
C PHE A 305 2.48 6.69 0.33
N LYS A 306 3.79 6.72 0.11
CA LYS A 306 4.50 7.88 -0.42
C LYS A 306 4.47 7.91 -1.95
N PRO A 307 4.19 9.06 -2.58
CA PRO A 307 4.34 9.18 -4.03
C PRO A 307 5.80 8.96 -4.44
N VAL A 308 6.01 8.19 -5.49
CA VAL A 308 7.34 7.95 -6.08
C VAL A 308 7.49 8.88 -7.27
N HIS A 309 8.50 9.75 -7.22
CA HIS A 309 8.82 10.68 -8.31
C HIS A 309 10.07 10.22 -9.05
N GLY A 310 10.07 10.37 -10.38
CA GLY A 310 11.21 10.00 -11.22
C GLY A 310 11.36 8.50 -11.42
N VAL A 311 12.61 8.06 -11.64
CA VAL A 311 12.93 6.66 -11.97
C VAL A 311 12.84 5.79 -10.71
N HIS A 312 12.29 4.59 -10.83
CA HIS A 312 12.20 3.58 -9.76
C HIS A 312 13.56 2.88 -9.50
N SER A 313 14.64 3.66 -9.38
CA SER A 313 15.98 3.16 -9.08
C SER A 313 16.10 2.81 -7.59
N GLY A 314 16.98 1.86 -7.26
CA GLY A 314 17.20 1.46 -5.87
C GLY A 314 17.53 2.63 -4.95
N SER A 315 18.39 3.56 -5.38
CA SER A 315 18.77 4.76 -4.61
C SER A 315 17.61 5.73 -4.36
N ASN A 316 16.70 5.89 -5.32
CA ASN A 316 15.51 6.74 -5.14
C ASN A 316 14.56 6.10 -4.12
N LEU A 317 14.31 4.80 -4.28
CA LEU A 317 13.47 4.03 -3.36
C LEU A 317 14.07 4.02 -1.94
N SER A 318 15.39 3.90 -1.80
CA SER A 318 16.05 3.90 -0.49
C SER A 318 15.93 5.24 0.22
N GLN A 319 15.95 6.35 -0.52
CA GLN A 319 15.75 7.69 0.05
C GLN A 319 14.35 7.85 0.64
N ILE A 320 13.31 7.32 -0.02
CA ILE A 320 11.94 7.32 0.51
C ILE A 320 11.85 6.52 1.81
N VAL A 321 12.47 5.33 1.85
CA VAL A 321 12.51 4.51 3.06
C VAL A 321 13.24 5.21 4.19
N LEU A 322 14.41 5.81 3.91
CA LEU A 322 15.19 6.54 4.90
C LEU A 322 14.42 7.72 5.48
N GLN A 323 13.73 8.51 4.64
CA GLN A 323 12.88 9.62 5.10
C GLN A 323 11.78 9.16 6.07
N ILE A 324 11.18 7.99 5.83
CA ILE A 324 10.19 7.42 6.75
C ILE A 324 10.86 7.01 8.07
N LEU A 325 12.03 6.36 8.01
CA LEU A 325 12.75 5.98 9.22
C LEU A 325 13.12 7.20 10.08
N GLU A 326 13.64 8.26 9.44
CA GLU A 326 13.98 9.54 10.08
C GLU A 326 12.74 10.26 10.64
N GLN A 327 11.64 10.28 9.88
CA GLN A 327 10.39 10.90 10.31
C GLN A 327 9.86 10.31 11.63
N TYR A 328 10.01 8.99 11.82
CA TYR A 328 9.55 8.30 13.03
C TYR A 328 10.66 8.02 14.06
N GLN A 329 11.91 8.41 13.80
CA GLN A 329 13.07 8.17 14.66
C GLN A 329 13.27 6.68 15.00
N ILE A 330 13.25 5.84 13.96
CA ILE A 330 13.33 4.37 14.06
C ILE A 330 14.46 3.78 13.21
N GLU A 331 15.41 4.60 12.77
CA GLU A 331 16.58 4.21 11.98
C GLU A 331 17.39 3.12 12.69
N ASP A 332 17.56 3.24 14.00
CA ASP A 332 18.27 2.27 14.85
C ASP A 332 17.41 1.05 15.21
N ARG A 333 16.13 1.04 14.86
CA ARG A 333 15.17 -0.03 15.21
C ARG A 333 14.91 -1.01 14.08
N ILE A 334 15.36 -0.73 12.86
CA ILE A 334 15.16 -1.61 11.71
C ILE A 334 15.90 -2.96 11.87
N TYR A 335 15.24 -4.07 11.54
CA TYR A 335 15.84 -5.42 11.50
C TYR A 335 15.85 -6.00 10.09
N GLY A 336 14.66 -6.20 9.51
CA GLY A 336 14.49 -6.81 8.20
C GLY A 336 13.59 -5.99 7.29
N ILE A 337 13.79 -6.08 5.98
CA ILE A 337 12.92 -5.49 4.97
C ILE A 337 12.48 -6.57 3.98
N THR A 338 11.19 -6.86 3.98
CA THR A 338 10.54 -7.78 3.05
C THR A 338 10.16 -7.04 1.76
N THR A 339 10.60 -7.57 0.63
CA THR A 339 10.39 -6.99 -0.71
C THR A 339 10.02 -8.07 -1.72
N ASP A 340 9.43 -7.69 -2.85
CA ASP A 340 9.32 -8.60 -3.99
C ASP A 340 10.71 -9.01 -4.53
N ASN A 341 10.75 -9.88 -5.54
CA ASN A 341 12.00 -10.36 -6.12
C ASN A 341 12.54 -9.49 -7.29
N ALA A 342 12.09 -8.25 -7.43
CA ALA A 342 12.62 -7.32 -8.42
C ALA A 342 14.08 -6.93 -8.13
N THR A 343 14.86 -6.70 -9.19
CA THR A 343 16.31 -6.45 -9.10
C THR A 343 16.66 -5.13 -8.42
N ASN A 344 15.81 -4.10 -8.55
CA ASN A 344 16.00 -2.80 -7.93
C ASN A 344 15.89 -2.85 -6.39
N ASN A 345 15.19 -3.83 -5.83
CA ASN A 345 15.09 -3.98 -4.37
C ASN A 345 16.42 -4.42 -3.74
N LYS A 346 17.29 -5.12 -4.48
CA LYS A 346 18.64 -5.42 -3.99
C LYS A 346 19.47 -4.14 -3.87
N THR A 347 19.49 -3.32 -4.92
CA THR A 347 20.26 -2.07 -4.94
C THR A 347 19.68 -1.03 -3.99
N MET A 348 18.37 -1.07 -3.71
CA MET A 348 17.73 -0.26 -2.67
C MET A 348 18.27 -0.58 -1.28
N ILE A 349 18.35 -1.86 -0.92
CA ILE A 349 18.86 -2.26 0.41
C ILE A 349 20.34 -1.93 0.55
N GLU A 350 21.13 -2.11 -0.51
CA GLU A 350 22.55 -1.72 -0.53
C GLU A 350 22.72 -0.20 -0.30
N ALA A 351 21.93 0.63 -1.00
CA ALA A 351 21.96 2.08 -0.83
C ALA A 351 21.48 2.52 0.57
N LEU A 352 20.42 1.87 1.10
CA LEU A 352 19.95 2.13 2.46
C LEU A 352 21.01 1.78 3.50
N GLN A 353 21.66 0.63 3.37
CA GLN A 353 22.71 0.17 4.28
C GLN A 353 23.93 1.10 4.30
N GLN A 354 24.23 1.79 3.19
CA GLN A 354 25.29 2.80 3.12
C GLN A 354 24.93 4.11 3.83
N SER A 355 23.63 4.41 3.95
CA SER A 355 23.14 5.62 4.61
C SER A 355 22.89 5.41 6.11
N LEU A 356 22.74 4.16 6.55
CA LEU A 356 22.57 3.81 7.96
C LEU A 356 23.93 3.68 8.67
N PRO A 357 23.99 3.96 9.99
CA PRO A 357 25.14 3.67 10.82
C PRO A 357 25.64 2.21 10.68
N PRO A 358 26.97 1.97 10.76
CA PRO A 358 27.58 0.66 10.46
C PRO A 358 27.21 -0.45 11.46
N ASP A 359 26.78 -0.09 12.66
CA ASP A 359 26.26 -0.99 13.69
C ASP A 359 24.84 -1.48 13.38
N ILE A 360 24.10 -0.76 12.53
CA ILE A 360 22.77 -1.14 12.09
C ILE A 360 22.90 -2.00 10.84
N THR A 361 22.32 -3.19 10.91
CA THR A 361 22.35 -4.17 9.83
C THR A 361 20.94 -4.46 9.39
N VAL A 362 20.67 -4.26 8.11
CA VAL A 362 19.36 -4.56 7.51
C VAL A 362 19.41 -5.88 6.74
N ILE A 363 18.48 -6.77 7.03
CA ILE A 363 18.35 -8.06 6.34
C ILE A 363 17.24 -7.96 5.28
N ARG A 364 17.58 -8.17 4.01
CA ARG A 364 16.56 -8.29 2.95
C ARG A 364 15.88 -9.65 3.02
N ILE A 365 14.55 -9.65 3.00
CA ILE A 365 13.72 -10.85 2.98
C ILE A 365 12.97 -10.88 1.63
N PRO A 366 13.17 -11.90 0.79
CA PRO A 366 12.37 -12.05 -0.43
C PRO A 366 10.96 -12.52 -0.09
N CYS A 367 9.95 -11.91 -0.71
CA CYS A 367 8.55 -12.29 -0.53
C CYS A 367 8.31 -13.74 -1.00
N LEU A 368 7.92 -14.61 -0.05
CA LEU A 368 7.69 -16.03 -0.33
C LEU A 368 6.50 -16.24 -1.28
N ALA A 369 5.42 -15.48 -1.13
CA ALA A 369 4.27 -15.60 -2.03
C ALA A 369 4.67 -15.30 -3.50
N HIS A 370 5.54 -14.31 -3.71
CA HIS A 370 6.09 -14.04 -5.03
C HIS A 370 6.99 -15.17 -5.54
N VAL A 371 7.75 -15.85 -4.68
CA VAL A 371 8.54 -17.04 -5.06
C VAL A 371 7.63 -18.19 -5.50
N ILE A 372 6.56 -18.48 -4.73
CA ILE A 372 5.57 -19.51 -5.07
C ILE A 372 4.99 -19.20 -6.45
N GLN A 373 4.66 -17.93 -6.70
CA GLN A 373 4.14 -17.51 -7.98
C GLN A 373 5.15 -17.60 -9.12
N LEU A 374 6.42 -17.24 -8.90
CA LEU A 374 7.45 -17.39 -9.92
C LEU A 374 7.64 -18.87 -10.32
N SER A 375 7.53 -19.79 -9.37
CA SER A 375 7.56 -21.23 -9.63
C SER A 375 6.35 -21.68 -10.46
N LEU A 376 5.14 -21.26 -10.08
CA LEU A 376 3.91 -21.55 -10.85
C LEU A 376 3.97 -20.95 -12.26
N ASN A 377 4.43 -19.71 -12.41
CA ASN A 377 4.57 -19.04 -13.70
C ASN A 377 5.58 -19.75 -14.61
N GLU A 378 6.69 -20.25 -14.07
CA GLU A 378 7.65 -21.03 -14.85
C GLU A 378 7.03 -22.35 -15.34
N LEU A 379 6.28 -23.04 -14.46
CA LEU A 379 5.53 -24.25 -14.80
C LEU A 379 4.51 -23.98 -15.93
N LEU A 380 3.61 -23.00 -15.74
CA LEU A 380 2.61 -22.63 -16.75
C LEU A 380 3.27 -22.09 -18.02
N GLY A 381 4.38 -21.37 -17.91
CA GLY A 381 5.16 -20.86 -19.03
C GLY A 381 5.71 -21.99 -19.92
N LYS A 382 6.22 -23.08 -19.31
CA LYS A 382 6.66 -24.27 -20.07
C LYS A 382 5.52 -25.01 -20.75
N LEU A 383 4.33 -25.00 -20.15
CA LEU A 383 3.11 -25.49 -20.80
C LEU A 383 2.63 -24.57 -21.94
N LYS A 384 3.31 -23.44 -22.20
CA LYS A 384 2.83 -22.34 -23.07
C LYS A 384 1.43 -21.87 -22.65
N ALA A 385 1.14 -22.00 -21.37
CA ALA A 385 -0.15 -21.87 -20.74
C ALA A 385 -0.26 -20.56 -19.95
N SER A 386 0.57 -19.55 -20.21
CA SER A 386 0.40 -18.24 -19.57
C SER A 386 -0.67 -17.42 -20.30
N PRO A 387 -1.56 -16.71 -19.59
CA PRO A 387 -2.49 -15.76 -20.22
C PRO A 387 -1.70 -14.62 -20.88
N GLN A 388 -2.25 -14.08 -21.98
CA GLN A 388 -1.63 -12.99 -22.73
C GLN A 388 -2.15 -11.61 -22.29
N ASN A 389 -3.37 -11.55 -21.78
CA ASN A 389 -4.04 -10.33 -21.34
C ASN A 389 -3.55 -9.88 -19.95
N GLU A 390 -3.26 -8.58 -19.84
CA GLU A 390 -2.85 -7.95 -18.57
C GLU A 390 -4.05 -7.61 -17.67
N ASP A 391 -5.22 -7.44 -18.26
CA ASP A 391 -6.50 -7.14 -17.62
C ASP A 391 -7.64 -7.98 -18.22
N THR A 392 -8.86 -7.85 -17.68
CA THR A 392 -10.04 -8.53 -18.24
C THR A 392 -10.42 -7.96 -19.61
N GLU A 393 -10.52 -8.83 -20.59
CA GLU A 393 -10.93 -8.49 -21.95
C GLU A 393 -12.41 -8.18 -22.00
N THR A 394 -12.74 -7.06 -22.63
CA THR A 394 -14.13 -6.56 -22.75
C THR A 394 -14.71 -6.77 -24.14
N ARG A 395 -13.91 -7.23 -25.11
CA ARG A 395 -14.29 -7.36 -26.51
C ARG A 395 -13.90 -8.72 -27.08
N TRP A 396 -14.79 -9.27 -27.90
CA TRP A 396 -14.49 -10.42 -28.75
C TRP A 396 -14.12 -9.93 -30.16
N THR A 397 -13.03 -10.41 -30.73
CA THR A 397 -12.48 -9.92 -32.01
C THR A 397 -12.43 -11.03 -33.05
N GLU A 398 -12.29 -10.67 -34.33
CA GLU A 398 -12.09 -11.66 -35.42
C GLU A 398 -10.83 -12.49 -35.22
N GLN A 399 -9.78 -11.91 -34.60
CA GLN A 399 -8.57 -12.63 -34.24
C GLN A 399 -8.87 -13.73 -33.21
N HIS A 400 -9.73 -13.47 -32.22
CA HIS A 400 -10.18 -14.49 -31.27
C HIS A 400 -10.97 -15.60 -31.99
N SER A 401 -11.89 -15.25 -32.90
CA SER A 401 -12.62 -16.24 -33.70
C SER A 401 -11.69 -17.13 -34.54
N ALA A 402 -10.71 -16.56 -35.22
CA ALA A 402 -9.75 -17.31 -36.02
C ALA A 402 -8.86 -18.22 -35.15
N ALA A 403 -8.42 -17.72 -33.99
CA ALA A 403 -7.62 -18.49 -33.05
C ALA A 403 -8.41 -19.65 -32.40
N ALA A 404 -9.69 -19.43 -32.07
CA ALA A 404 -10.57 -20.47 -31.56
C ALA A 404 -10.72 -21.62 -32.57
N LYS A 405 -11.02 -21.30 -33.84
CA LYS A 405 -11.13 -22.31 -34.91
C LYS A 405 -9.83 -23.08 -35.13
N LYS A 406 -8.68 -22.41 -35.06
CA LYS A 406 -7.37 -23.06 -35.16
C LYS A 406 -7.10 -24.00 -33.96
N ASN A 407 -7.51 -23.62 -32.75
CA ASN A 407 -7.31 -24.41 -31.54
C ASN A 407 -8.27 -25.60 -31.44
N ALA A 408 -9.42 -25.57 -32.11
CA ALA A 408 -10.41 -26.65 -32.07
C ALA A 408 -9.85 -28.02 -32.48
N GLN A 409 -8.86 -28.05 -33.38
CA GLN A 409 -8.21 -29.26 -33.89
C GLN A 409 -6.94 -29.64 -33.10
N ASN A 410 -6.62 -28.93 -32.01
CA ASN A 410 -5.41 -29.12 -31.23
C ASN A 410 -5.78 -29.57 -29.81
N TYR A 411 -5.29 -30.75 -29.40
CA TYR A 411 -5.58 -31.38 -28.10
C TYR A 411 -4.44 -31.23 -27.08
N SER A 412 -3.48 -30.34 -27.33
CA SER A 412 -2.45 -29.99 -26.35
C SER A 412 -3.05 -29.22 -25.17
N ILE A 413 -2.40 -29.30 -24.00
CA ILE A 413 -2.81 -28.58 -22.79
C ILE A 413 -2.97 -27.08 -23.05
N THR A 414 -2.08 -26.50 -23.85
CA THR A 414 -2.16 -25.10 -24.25
C THR A 414 -3.48 -24.77 -24.97
N ALA A 415 -3.89 -25.63 -25.91
CA ALA A 415 -5.11 -25.43 -26.68
C ALA A 415 -6.35 -25.63 -25.81
N THR A 416 -6.35 -26.64 -24.94
CA THR A 416 -7.39 -26.88 -23.94
C THR A 416 -7.61 -25.67 -23.03
N LEU A 417 -6.53 -25.08 -22.50
CA LEU A 417 -6.60 -23.86 -21.70
C LEU A 417 -7.13 -22.66 -22.48
N ASN A 418 -6.70 -22.51 -23.73
CA ASN A 418 -7.17 -21.43 -24.58
C ASN A 418 -8.67 -21.54 -24.89
N LYS A 419 -9.23 -22.75 -25.04
CA LYS A 419 -10.68 -22.93 -25.19
C LYS A 419 -11.46 -22.35 -24.00
N ILE A 420 -11.03 -22.63 -22.77
CA ILE A 420 -11.67 -22.07 -21.56
C ILE A 420 -11.52 -20.55 -21.52
N ARG A 421 -10.32 -20.02 -21.82
CA ARG A 421 -10.09 -18.57 -21.89
C ARG A 421 -11.02 -17.91 -22.90
N TYR A 422 -11.15 -18.50 -24.09
CA TYR A 422 -12.01 -18.00 -25.13
C TYR A 422 -13.47 -18.03 -24.73
N LEU A 423 -13.97 -19.12 -24.11
CA LEU A 423 -15.32 -19.17 -23.55
C LEU A 423 -15.53 -18.06 -22.52
N ALA A 424 -14.56 -17.86 -21.61
CA ALA A 424 -14.68 -16.83 -20.59
C ALA A 424 -14.71 -15.41 -21.18
N ILE A 425 -13.91 -15.13 -22.21
CA ILE A 425 -13.96 -13.84 -22.91
C ILE A 425 -15.26 -13.71 -23.71
N TYR A 426 -15.65 -14.75 -24.45
CA TYR A 426 -16.83 -14.75 -25.32
C TYR A 426 -18.10 -14.50 -24.52
N VAL A 427 -18.35 -15.27 -23.45
CA VAL A 427 -19.53 -15.10 -22.59
C VAL A 427 -19.56 -13.68 -21.99
N ASN A 428 -18.43 -13.19 -21.48
CA ASN A 428 -18.39 -11.90 -20.77
C ASN A 428 -18.33 -10.66 -21.67
N ALA A 429 -17.98 -10.81 -22.95
CA ALA A 429 -17.84 -9.67 -23.87
C ALA A 429 -19.18 -9.13 -24.42
N SER A 430 -20.32 -9.75 -24.13
CA SER A 430 -21.66 -9.21 -24.45
C SER A 430 -22.60 -9.33 -23.25
N PRO A 431 -23.31 -8.25 -22.87
CA PRO A 431 -24.36 -8.32 -21.87
C PRO A 431 -25.44 -9.36 -22.20
N GLN A 432 -25.82 -9.49 -23.47
CA GLN A 432 -26.83 -10.45 -23.92
C GLN A 432 -26.35 -11.89 -23.76
N ARG A 433 -25.12 -12.21 -24.20
CA ARG A 433 -24.53 -13.54 -24.01
C ARG A 433 -24.40 -13.90 -22.52
N ARG A 434 -23.99 -12.92 -21.71
CA ARG A 434 -23.90 -13.09 -20.26
C ARG A 434 -25.27 -13.40 -19.65
N GLU A 435 -26.30 -12.66 -20.04
CA GLU A 435 -27.68 -12.87 -19.59
C GLU A 435 -28.19 -14.26 -19.98
N THR A 436 -28.03 -14.66 -21.25
CA THR A 436 -28.38 -16.01 -21.71
C THR A 436 -27.66 -17.09 -20.92
N PHE A 437 -26.34 -16.97 -20.71
CA PHE A 437 -25.57 -17.95 -19.92
C PHE A 437 -26.08 -18.06 -18.47
N LEU A 438 -26.48 -16.94 -17.87
CA LEU A 438 -27.10 -16.92 -16.53
C LEU A 438 -28.49 -17.59 -16.53
N GLN A 439 -29.28 -17.41 -17.59
CA GLN A 439 -30.62 -18.00 -17.70
C GLN A 439 -30.61 -19.54 -17.85
N LEU A 440 -29.49 -20.13 -18.29
CA LEU A 440 -29.31 -21.60 -18.32
C LEU A 440 -29.29 -22.24 -16.92
N GLN A 441 -29.19 -21.43 -15.85
CA GLN A 441 -29.03 -21.92 -14.48
C GLN A 441 -30.34 -21.80 -13.69
N PRO A 442 -30.84 -22.91 -13.12
CA PRO A 442 -32.12 -22.91 -12.41
C PRO A 442 -32.04 -22.40 -10.97
N LYS A 443 -30.86 -22.46 -10.34
CA LYS A 443 -30.64 -22.10 -8.92
C LYS A 443 -29.72 -20.88 -8.80
N GLU A 444 -29.97 -20.06 -7.78
CA GLU A 444 -29.06 -18.99 -7.35
C GLU A 444 -28.00 -19.53 -6.36
N PRO A 445 -26.79 -18.95 -6.31
CA PRO A 445 -26.30 -17.87 -7.16
C PRO A 445 -25.96 -18.35 -8.58
N ARG A 446 -26.43 -17.63 -9.60
CA ARG A 446 -26.08 -17.92 -11.01
C ARG A 446 -24.66 -17.47 -11.33
N LEU A 447 -23.88 -18.35 -11.94
CA LEU A 447 -22.45 -18.19 -12.14
C LEU A 447 -22.09 -17.86 -13.59
N VAL A 448 -20.97 -17.18 -13.79
CA VAL A 448 -20.34 -16.96 -15.09
C VAL A 448 -18.91 -17.50 -15.09
N PRO A 449 -18.31 -17.77 -16.26
CA PRO A 449 -16.89 -18.07 -16.33
C PRO A 449 -16.04 -16.87 -15.87
N VAL A 450 -14.94 -17.16 -15.18
CA VAL A 450 -13.95 -16.18 -14.73
C VAL A 450 -12.83 -16.09 -15.77
N GLN A 451 -12.36 -14.88 -16.09
CA GLN A 451 -11.24 -14.70 -17.02
C GLN A 451 -9.89 -14.90 -16.31
N ASP A 452 -8.95 -15.53 -17.01
CA ASP A 452 -7.54 -15.67 -16.61
C ASP A 452 -6.77 -14.40 -16.95
N VAL A 453 -5.98 -13.89 -16.00
CA VAL A 453 -5.34 -12.56 -16.09
C VAL A 453 -3.90 -12.65 -15.62
N LYS A 454 -2.96 -12.26 -16.48
CA LYS A 454 -1.51 -12.42 -16.23
C LYS A 454 -1.02 -11.73 -14.97
N THR A 455 -1.58 -10.56 -14.66
CA THR A 455 -1.20 -9.74 -13.49
C THR A 455 -1.83 -10.24 -12.18
N ARG A 456 -2.77 -11.19 -12.24
CA ARG A 456 -3.46 -11.76 -11.07
C ARG A 456 -3.07 -13.22 -10.89
N TRP A 457 -2.14 -13.43 -9.98
CA TRP A 457 -1.44 -14.70 -9.75
C TRP A 457 -2.31 -15.96 -9.55
N ASN A 458 -3.50 -15.82 -8.99
CA ASN A 458 -4.42 -16.94 -8.71
C ASN A 458 -5.50 -17.14 -9.78
N SER A 459 -5.53 -16.28 -10.82
CA SER A 459 -6.62 -16.23 -11.81
C SER A 459 -6.73 -17.50 -12.65
N THR A 460 -5.61 -18.15 -12.99
CA THR A 460 -5.64 -19.42 -13.75
C THR A 460 -6.36 -20.52 -12.96
N PHE A 461 -6.03 -20.73 -11.68
CA PHE A 461 -6.69 -21.73 -10.84
C PHE A 461 -8.18 -21.43 -10.70
N LEU A 462 -8.54 -20.17 -10.40
CA LEU A 462 -9.93 -19.75 -10.24
C LEU A 462 -10.73 -19.90 -11.54
N MET A 463 -10.16 -19.58 -12.70
CA MET A 463 -10.78 -19.83 -14.01
C MET A 463 -11.09 -21.31 -14.19
N LEU A 464 -10.10 -22.17 -13.97
CA LEU A 464 -10.24 -23.62 -14.18
C LEU A 464 -11.28 -24.23 -13.26
N ARG A 465 -11.24 -23.88 -11.97
CA ARG A 465 -12.17 -24.41 -10.98
C ARG A 465 -13.59 -23.95 -11.27
N ARG A 466 -13.77 -22.67 -11.62
CA ARG A 466 -15.08 -22.14 -12.04
C ARG A 466 -15.57 -22.83 -13.31
N ALA A 467 -14.73 -22.99 -14.32
CA ALA A 467 -15.09 -23.64 -15.58
C ALA A 467 -15.54 -25.08 -15.37
N LYS A 468 -14.86 -25.84 -14.49
CA LYS A 468 -15.24 -27.20 -14.14
C LYS A 468 -16.60 -27.25 -13.43
N ARG A 469 -16.87 -26.35 -12.48
CA ARG A 469 -18.15 -26.23 -11.76
C ARG A 469 -19.33 -25.98 -12.71
N ILE A 470 -19.12 -25.16 -13.74
CA ILE A 470 -20.19 -24.78 -14.69
C ILE A 470 -20.13 -25.56 -16.01
N ARG A 471 -19.38 -26.68 -16.09
CA ARG A 471 -19.06 -27.33 -17.38
C ARG A 471 -20.30 -27.71 -18.19
N LEU A 472 -21.36 -28.14 -17.51
CA LEU A 472 -22.61 -28.62 -18.14
C LEU A 472 -23.37 -27.50 -18.87
N LEU A 473 -23.04 -26.23 -18.58
CA LEU A 473 -23.65 -25.08 -19.22
C LEU A 473 -22.98 -24.70 -20.54
N PHE A 474 -21.74 -25.16 -20.79
CA PHE A 474 -21.01 -24.78 -21.99
C PHE A 474 -21.62 -25.36 -23.26
N GLU A 475 -22.04 -26.63 -23.22
CA GLU A 475 -22.66 -27.29 -24.37
C GLU A 475 -23.95 -26.58 -24.85
N PRO A 476 -25.00 -26.39 -24.01
CA PRO A 476 -26.20 -25.70 -24.46
C PRO A 476 -25.94 -24.25 -24.88
N PHE A 477 -25.02 -23.54 -24.22
CA PHE A 477 -24.65 -22.18 -24.62
C PHE A 477 -23.95 -22.15 -26.00
N CYS A 478 -23.04 -23.08 -26.25
CA CYS A 478 -22.31 -23.15 -27.52
C CYS A 478 -23.20 -23.54 -28.70
N GLU A 479 -24.22 -24.36 -28.47
CA GLU A 479 -25.25 -24.69 -29.47
C GLU A 479 -26.09 -23.46 -29.84
N GLU A 480 -26.51 -22.65 -28.86
CA GLU A 480 -27.31 -21.44 -29.11
C GLU A 480 -26.54 -20.37 -29.90
N TYR A 481 -25.25 -20.20 -29.63
CA TYR A 481 -24.42 -19.15 -30.25
C TYR A 481 -23.52 -19.63 -31.39
N ASP A 482 -23.69 -20.87 -31.86
CA ASP A 482 -22.89 -21.50 -32.93
C ASP A 482 -21.38 -21.35 -32.70
N CYS A 483 -20.91 -21.76 -31.53
CA CYS A 483 -19.51 -21.65 -31.13
C CYS A 483 -18.93 -22.95 -30.55
N THR A 484 -19.35 -24.08 -31.13
CA THR A 484 -18.99 -25.44 -30.72
C THR A 484 -17.49 -25.74 -30.84
N GLU A 485 -16.73 -24.96 -31.62
CA GLU A 485 -15.27 -25.08 -31.72
C GLU A 485 -14.53 -24.83 -30.39
N MET A 486 -15.19 -24.19 -29.42
CA MET A 486 -14.65 -23.92 -28.10
C MET A 486 -14.99 -25.01 -27.07
N LEU A 487 -15.78 -26.02 -27.42
CA LEU A 487 -16.13 -27.10 -26.50
C LEU A 487 -14.92 -28.01 -26.20
N LEU A 488 -14.88 -28.48 -24.95
CA LEU A 488 -13.85 -29.38 -24.45
C LEU A 488 -14.36 -30.82 -24.48
N THR A 489 -13.53 -31.72 -24.98
CA THR A 489 -13.75 -33.18 -24.92
C THR A 489 -13.48 -33.73 -23.51
N ASN A 490 -13.86 -34.99 -23.26
CA ASN A 490 -13.61 -35.65 -21.97
C ASN A 490 -12.11 -35.72 -21.62
N ASP A 491 -11.24 -35.96 -22.60
CA ASP A 491 -9.80 -35.99 -22.36
C ASP A 491 -9.23 -34.60 -22.05
N GLU A 492 -9.78 -33.55 -22.66
CA GLU A 492 -9.42 -32.17 -22.33
C GLU A 492 -9.88 -31.81 -20.91
N TRP A 493 -11.05 -32.27 -20.47
CA TRP A 493 -11.46 -32.12 -19.06
C TRP A 493 -10.54 -32.85 -18.09
N ARG A 494 -10.01 -34.03 -18.44
CA ARG A 494 -8.99 -34.72 -17.64
C ARG A 494 -7.68 -33.91 -17.53
N GLN A 495 -7.29 -33.22 -18.60
CA GLN A 495 -6.13 -32.30 -18.55
C GLN A 495 -6.39 -31.14 -17.56
N ILE A 496 -7.63 -30.64 -17.48
CA ILE A 496 -8.02 -29.61 -16.52
C ILE A 496 -7.95 -30.15 -15.08
N ASP A 497 -8.42 -31.37 -14.82
CA ASP A 497 -8.37 -31.97 -13.48
C ASP A 497 -6.93 -32.11 -12.97
N TYR A 498 -6.02 -32.56 -13.84
CA TYR A 498 -4.58 -32.62 -13.53
C TYR A 498 -3.99 -31.23 -13.22
N LEU A 499 -4.35 -30.22 -14.00
CA LEU A 499 -3.89 -28.84 -13.75
C LEU A 499 -4.43 -28.29 -12.44
N LEU A 500 -5.70 -28.55 -12.12
CA LEU A 500 -6.28 -28.18 -10.84
C LEU A 500 -5.51 -28.85 -9.69
N CYS A 501 -5.21 -30.15 -9.79
CA CYS A 501 -4.46 -30.88 -8.77
C CYS A 501 -3.05 -30.29 -8.56
N ILE A 502 -2.37 -29.94 -9.66
CA ILE A 502 -1.02 -29.38 -9.62
C ILE A 502 -1.03 -27.96 -9.06
N THR A 503 -2.00 -27.14 -9.43
CA THR A 503 -2.02 -25.70 -9.09
C THR A 503 -2.71 -25.40 -7.76
N GLN A 504 -3.54 -26.30 -7.23
CA GLN A 504 -4.28 -26.10 -5.97
C GLN A 504 -3.36 -25.77 -4.78
N PRO A 505 -2.28 -26.51 -4.46
CA PRO A 505 -1.44 -26.14 -3.31
C PRO A 505 -0.75 -24.78 -3.47
N PHE A 506 -0.44 -24.36 -4.70
CA PHE A 506 0.09 -23.02 -4.95
C PHE A 506 -0.95 -21.96 -4.58
N PHE A 507 -2.18 -22.14 -5.02
CA PHE A 507 -3.30 -21.26 -4.71
C PHE A 507 -3.60 -21.22 -3.21
N ASP A 508 -3.65 -22.37 -2.55
CA ASP A 508 -3.96 -22.47 -1.12
C ASP A 508 -2.90 -21.74 -0.28
N TYR A 509 -1.60 -22.01 -0.53
CA TYR A 509 -0.53 -21.36 0.22
C TYR A 509 -0.41 -19.87 -0.06
N THR A 510 -0.55 -19.40 -1.31
CA THR A 510 -0.52 -17.96 -1.59
C THR A 510 -1.70 -17.26 -0.92
N THR A 511 -2.90 -17.86 -0.98
CA THR A 511 -4.12 -17.31 -0.40
C THR A 511 -4.03 -17.22 1.13
N GLU A 512 -3.57 -18.27 1.81
CA GLU A 512 -3.44 -18.27 3.27
C GLU A 512 -2.32 -17.34 3.74
N LEU A 513 -1.17 -17.34 3.07
CA LEU A 513 -0.11 -16.36 3.34
C LEU A 513 -0.57 -14.92 3.14
N SER A 514 -1.47 -14.69 2.19
CA SER A 514 -2.06 -13.38 1.97
C SER A 514 -2.93 -12.97 3.15
N LYS A 515 -3.87 -13.82 3.57
CA LYS A 515 -4.81 -13.53 4.66
C LYS A 515 -4.14 -13.38 6.03
N THR A 516 -3.03 -14.07 6.26
CA THR A 516 -2.39 -14.17 7.58
C THR A 516 -2.00 -12.80 8.14
N LYS A 517 -2.36 -12.56 9.41
CA LYS A 517 -1.99 -11.37 10.20
C LYS A 517 -1.17 -11.73 11.44
N ASP A 518 -0.49 -12.85 11.38
CA ASP A 518 0.39 -13.35 12.44
C ASP A 518 1.80 -13.61 11.89
N VAL A 519 2.70 -14.06 12.74
CA VAL A 519 4.09 -14.35 12.42
C VAL A 519 4.18 -15.48 11.39
N THR A 520 4.90 -15.27 10.30
CA THR A 520 4.95 -16.21 9.17
C THR A 520 6.35 -16.70 8.83
N THR A 521 7.40 -15.97 9.23
CA THR A 521 8.79 -16.28 8.83
C THR A 521 9.25 -17.67 9.29
N HIS A 522 8.72 -18.18 10.39
CA HIS A 522 9.06 -19.52 10.91
C HIS A 522 8.52 -20.66 10.03
N LEU A 523 7.50 -20.40 9.20
CA LEU A 523 6.84 -21.37 8.32
C LEU A 523 7.54 -21.53 6.97
N VAL A 524 8.49 -20.66 6.62
CA VAL A 524 9.10 -20.59 5.29
C VAL A 524 9.64 -21.96 4.83
N PHE A 525 10.41 -22.66 5.67
CA PHE A 525 10.93 -23.98 5.33
C PHE A 525 9.85 -25.06 5.22
N LYS A 526 8.82 -25.01 6.07
CA LYS A 526 7.70 -25.96 5.99
C LYS A 526 6.96 -25.81 4.66
N LEU A 527 6.73 -24.58 4.22
CA LEU A 527 6.07 -24.27 2.95
C LEU A 527 6.89 -24.71 1.74
N TYR A 528 8.21 -24.45 1.74
CA TYR A 528 9.09 -24.99 0.70
C TYR A 528 9.04 -26.52 0.66
N ASN A 529 9.16 -27.18 1.81
CA ASN A 529 9.14 -28.64 1.88
C ASN A 529 7.80 -29.21 1.37
N ALA A 530 6.68 -28.60 1.72
CA ALA A 530 5.37 -29.01 1.25
C ALA A 530 5.24 -28.87 -0.28
N LEU A 531 5.67 -27.74 -0.85
CA LEU A 531 5.66 -27.51 -2.30
C LEU A 531 6.61 -28.46 -3.06
N PHE A 532 7.81 -28.72 -2.53
CA PHE A 532 8.70 -29.71 -3.12
C PHE A 532 8.10 -31.11 -3.09
N ASN A 533 7.50 -31.51 -1.96
CA ASN A 533 6.85 -32.81 -1.84
C ASN A 533 5.71 -32.97 -2.85
N HIS A 534 4.88 -31.94 -2.98
CA HIS A 534 3.79 -31.90 -3.97
C HIS A 534 4.32 -32.07 -5.40
N LEU A 535 5.29 -31.25 -5.80
CA LEU A 535 5.87 -31.30 -7.14
C LEU A 535 6.55 -32.64 -7.43
N GLU A 536 7.32 -33.18 -6.48
CA GLU A 536 8.00 -34.47 -6.64
C GLU A 536 7.02 -35.65 -6.68
N GLN A 537 5.92 -35.58 -5.92
CA GLN A 537 4.86 -36.58 -5.98
C GLN A 537 4.18 -36.56 -7.36
N ALA A 538 3.80 -35.38 -7.86
CA ALA A 538 3.21 -35.22 -9.19
C ALA A 538 4.16 -35.71 -10.29
N LYS A 539 5.46 -35.37 -10.20
CA LYS A 539 6.49 -35.86 -11.12
C LYS A 539 6.61 -37.38 -11.09
N LYS A 540 6.61 -37.99 -9.90
CA LYS A 540 6.72 -39.44 -9.74
C LYS A 540 5.55 -40.18 -10.42
N GLN A 541 4.33 -39.66 -10.27
CA GLN A 541 3.13 -40.24 -10.90
C GLN A 541 3.18 -40.12 -12.43
N LEU A 542 3.69 -39.00 -12.96
CA LEU A 542 3.79 -38.78 -14.40
C LEU A 542 5.00 -39.45 -15.07
N LYS A 543 6.06 -39.78 -14.33
CA LYS A 543 7.33 -40.31 -14.87
C LYS A 543 7.17 -41.56 -15.74
N ARG A 544 6.18 -42.40 -15.43
CA ARG A 544 5.93 -43.66 -16.15
C ARG A 544 4.99 -43.49 -17.36
N LYS A 545 4.21 -42.40 -17.41
CA LYS A 545 3.16 -42.18 -18.41
C LYS A 545 3.78 -41.66 -19.71
N ARG A 546 3.43 -42.23 -20.87
CA ARG A 546 4.07 -41.87 -22.16
C ARG A 546 3.27 -40.91 -23.04
N ILE A 547 2.02 -40.60 -22.67
CA ILE A 547 1.16 -39.69 -23.44
C ILE A 547 1.85 -38.32 -23.63
N PRO A 548 1.82 -37.72 -24.84
CA PRO A 548 2.50 -36.45 -25.13
C PRO A 548 2.19 -35.32 -24.15
N TRP A 549 0.92 -35.11 -23.79
CA TRP A 549 0.54 -34.05 -22.87
C TRP A 549 0.99 -34.31 -21.43
N LYS A 550 1.01 -35.58 -20.98
CA LYS A 550 1.55 -35.99 -19.66
C LYS A 550 3.07 -35.78 -19.60
N GLN A 551 3.79 -36.03 -20.70
CA GLN A 551 5.23 -35.74 -20.82
C GLN A 551 5.53 -34.22 -20.84
N GLN A 552 4.68 -33.44 -21.52
CA GLN A 552 4.75 -31.98 -21.46
C GLN A 552 4.54 -31.46 -20.02
N MET A 553 3.58 -32.04 -19.30
CA MET A 553 3.32 -31.73 -17.89
C MET A 553 4.52 -32.06 -16.99
N LEU A 554 5.15 -33.22 -17.21
CA LEU A 554 6.36 -33.60 -16.47
C LEU A 554 7.49 -32.58 -16.67
N THR A 555 7.73 -32.16 -17.92
CA THR A 555 8.74 -31.14 -18.25
C THR A 555 8.41 -29.79 -17.59
N ALA A 556 7.13 -29.43 -17.52
CA ALA A 556 6.69 -28.21 -16.86
C ALA A 556 6.85 -28.27 -15.33
N LEU A 557 6.55 -29.41 -14.71
CA LEU A 557 6.78 -29.65 -13.29
C LEU A 557 8.26 -29.55 -12.94
N ASP A 558 9.15 -30.08 -13.79
CA ASP A 558 10.60 -29.94 -13.62
C ASP A 558 11.03 -28.47 -13.61
N ALA A 559 10.49 -27.66 -14.53
CA ALA A 559 10.83 -26.24 -14.57
C ALA A 559 10.30 -25.45 -13.36
N GLY A 560 9.07 -25.72 -12.93
CA GLY A 560 8.52 -25.15 -11.69
C GLY A 560 9.34 -25.55 -10.45
N HIS A 561 9.71 -26.84 -10.36
CA HIS A 561 10.56 -27.37 -9.30
C HIS A 561 11.94 -26.73 -9.28
N ASP A 562 12.60 -26.62 -10.44
CA ASP A 562 13.92 -25.98 -10.54
C ASP A 562 13.88 -24.50 -10.17
N LYS A 563 12.81 -23.79 -10.56
CA LYS A 563 12.61 -22.41 -10.16
C LYS A 563 12.48 -22.28 -8.65
N LEU A 564 11.70 -23.15 -8.01
CA LEU A 564 11.55 -23.19 -6.55
C LEU A 564 12.89 -23.50 -5.87
N ARG A 565 13.66 -24.45 -6.42
CA ARG A 565 15.00 -24.84 -5.94
C ARG A 565 16.00 -23.68 -5.96
N ILE A 566 15.98 -22.83 -6.99
CA ILE A 566 16.85 -21.64 -7.06
C ILE A 566 16.58 -20.71 -5.87
N HIS A 567 15.31 -20.41 -5.59
CA HIS A 567 14.94 -19.53 -4.48
C HIS A 567 15.15 -20.19 -3.11
N TYR A 568 14.91 -21.49 -3.00
CA TYR A 568 15.24 -22.24 -1.79
C TYR A 568 16.73 -22.18 -1.46
N ALA A 569 17.61 -22.35 -2.45
CA ALA A 569 19.07 -22.24 -2.25
C ALA A 569 19.51 -20.82 -1.82
N GLN A 570 18.78 -19.77 -2.23
CA GLN A 570 19.07 -18.40 -1.77
C GLN A 570 18.83 -18.22 -0.27
N THR A 571 18.01 -19.07 0.37
CA THR A 571 17.78 -19.01 1.81
C THR A 571 19.05 -19.28 2.63
N ASP A 572 20.00 -20.03 2.08
CA ASP A 572 21.27 -20.35 2.71
C ASP A 572 22.25 -19.17 2.72
N HIS A 573 22.12 -18.25 1.75
CA HIS A 573 22.93 -17.04 1.67
C HIS A 573 22.32 -15.86 2.44
N MET A 574 21.14 -16.04 3.04
CA MET A 574 20.52 -15.03 3.87
C MET A 574 21.37 -14.77 5.10
N ARG A 575 21.64 -13.49 5.37
CA ARG A 575 22.43 -13.06 6.53
C ARG A 575 21.85 -13.64 7.81
N GLY A 576 22.74 -14.21 8.63
CA GLY A 576 22.39 -14.82 9.92
C GLY A 576 21.52 -16.09 9.84
N HIS A 577 21.30 -16.65 8.64
CA HIS A 577 20.35 -17.75 8.42
C HIS A 577 18.98 -17.50 9.07
N THR A 578 18.46 -16.29 8.85
CA THR A 578 17.25 -15.77 9.54
C THR A 578 16.07 -16.74 9.52
N PHE A 579 15.80 -17.42 8.39
CA PHE A 579 14.73 -18.41 8.32
C PHE A 579 14.98 -19.63 9.22
N ALA A 580 16.22 -20.12 9.30
CA ALA A 580 16.57 -21.22 10.20
C ALA A 580 16.42 -20.82 11.67
N VAL A 581 16.89 -19.62 12.03
CA VAL A 581 16.71 -19.07 13.38
C VAL A 581 15.23 -18.91 13.70
N SER A 582 14.43 -18.38 12.78
CA SER A 582 12.97 -18.24 12.95
C SER A 582 12.27 -19.59 13.14
N THR A 583 12.61 -20.62 12.36
CA THR A 583 12.06 -21.98 12.55
C THR A 583 12.48 -22.59 13.90
N MET A 584 13.70 -22.33 14.37
CA MET A 584 14.14 -22.79 15.70
C MET A 584 13.41 -22.08 16.85
N LEU A 585 12.93 -20.85 16.65
CA LEU A 585 12.16 -20.08 17.63
C LEU A 585 10.68 -20.51 17.71
N ALA A 586 10.22 -21.37 16.79
CA ALA A 586 8.88 -21.91 16.81
C ALA A 586 8.82 -23.15 17.73
N PRO A 587 7.94 -23.18 18.75
CA PRO A 587 7.92 -24.24 19.77
C PRO A 587 7.49 -25.61 19.22
N ASP A 588 6.79 -25.63 18.09
CA ASP A 588 6.32 -26.82 17.37
C ASP A 588 7.40 -27.45 16.47
N SER A 589 8.52 -26.76 16.27
CA SER A 589 9.57 -27.12 15.32
C SER A 589 10.94 -27.25 16.00
N ARG A 590 11.36 -26.18 16.69
CA ARG A 590 12.65 -26.05 17.39
C ARG A 590 13.84 -26.51 16.54
N PHE A 591 14.93 -26.95 17.18
CA PHE A 591 16.05 -27.56 16.47
C PHE A 591 15.71 -28.94 15.90
N ARG A 592 14.69 -29.61 16.46
CA ARG A 592 14.26 -30.95 16.05
C ARG A 592 13.82 -31.02 14.59
N PHE A 593 13.28 -29.92 14.04
CA PHE A 593 12.97 -29.80 12.61
C PHE A 593 14.18 -30.09 11.70
N PHE A 594 15.39 -29.69 12.12
CA PHE A 594 16.63 -29.90 11.37
C PHE A 594 17.28 -31.26 11.63
N LEU A 595 16.70 -32.10 12.50
CA LEU A 595 17.20 -33.45 12.75
C LEU A 595 16.67 -34.47 11.74
N SER A 596 15.70 -34.10 10.89
CA SER A 596 15.18 -34.98 9.84
C SER A 596 16.25 -35.34 8.81
N GLU A 597 16.00 -36.41 8.04
CA GLU A 597 16.90 -36.88 6.98
C GLU A 597 17.09 -35.84 5.85
N ASP A 598 16.26 -34.81 5.78
CA ASP A 598 16.35 -33.77 4.75
C ASP A 598 17.52 -32.79 4.98
N TRP A 599 18.15 -32.80 6.16
CA TRP A 599 19.20 -31.85 6.53
C TRP A 599 20.52 -32.55 6.81
N ASP A 600 21.57 -32.20 6.05
CA ASP A 600 22.91 -32.73 6.27
C ASP A 600 23.51 -32.23 7.59
N HIS A 601 24.40 -33.04 8.19
CA HIS A 601 25.05 -32.73 9.47
C HIS A 601 25.73 -31.34 9.49
N GLU A 602 26.39 -30.96 8.39
CA GLU A 602 27.06 -29.66 8.26
C GLU A 602 26.08 -28.48 8.47
N TRP A 603 24.90 -28.57 7.86
CA TRP A 603 23.87 -27.54 7.99
C TRP A 603 23.29 -27.46 9.39
N ARG A 604 23.10 -28.60 10.05
CA ARG A 604 22.65 -28.64 11.46
C ARG A 604 23.61 -27.89 12.37
N VAL A 605 24.91 -28.15 12.21
CA VAL A 605 25.97 -27.46 12.97
C VAL A 605 25.99 -25.97 12.65
N ARG A 606 25.91 -25.60 11.36
CA ARG A 606 25.92 -24.21 10.92
C ARG A 606 24.73 -23.43 11.46
N TYR A 607 23.52 -23.96 11.38
CA TYR A 607 22.33 -23.29 11.90
C TYR A 607 22.33 -23.18 13.42
N ARG A 608 22.73 -24.22 14.16
CA ARG A 608 22.87 -24.13 15.63
C ARG A 608 23.87 -23.03 16.02
N ARG A 609 24.99 -22.90 15.31
CA ARG A 609 25.95 -21.80 15.51
C ARG A 609 25.35 -20.44 15.19
N SER A 610 24.59 -20.32 14.11
CA SER A 610 23.92 -19.06 13.75
C SER A 610 22.86 -18.64 14.77
N PHE A 611 22.13 -19.58 15.36
CA PHE A 611 21.23 -19.30 16.47
C PHE A 611 21.99 -18.71 17.67
N GLN A 612 23.11 -19.33 18.07
CA GLN A 612 23.96 -18.83 19.16
C GLN A 612 24.54 -17.44 18.85
N THR A 613 24.98 -17.21 17.61
CA THR A 613 25.50 -15.91 17.16
C THR A 613 24.41 -14.84 17.19
N ALA A 614 23.19 -15.16 16.75
CA ALA A 614 22.06 -14.25 16.80
C ALA A 614 21.61 -13.95 18.24
N LEU A 615 21.78 -14.90 19.16
CA LEU A 615 21.40 -14.75 20.57
C LEU A 615 22.42 -13.92 21.39
N SER A 616 23.71 -13.99 21.05
CA SER A 616 24.78 -13.36 21.83
C SER A 616 24.53 -11.88 22.19
N PRO A 617 24.10 -10.99 21.27
CA PRO A 617 23.85 -9.58 21.60
C PRO A 617 22.75 -9.36 22.64
N TYR A 618 21.80 -10.30 22.77
CA TYR A 618 20.73 -10.24 23.76
C TYR A 618 21.21 -10.72 25.13
N GLN A 619 22.06 -11.75 25.15
CA GLN A 619 22.70 -12.23 26.39
C GLN A 619 23.62 -11.15 26.98
N THR A 620 24.45 -10.50 26.17
CA THR A 620 25.33 -9.41 26.64
C THR A 620 24.51 -8.26 27.24
N ARG A 621 23.45 -7.80 26.56
CA ARG A 621 22.58 -6.72 27.07
C ARG A 621 21.91 -7.07 28.40
N LEU A 622 21.52 -8.34 28.60
CA LEU A 622 20.93 -8.79 29.86
C LEU A 622 21.94 -8.81 31.00
N LEU A 623 23.20 -9.18 30.72
CA LEU A 623 24.30 -9.16 31.69
C LEU A 623 24.67 -7.71 32.09
N ASP A 624 24.73 -6.81 31.11
CA ASP A 624 25.04 -5.40 31.35
C ASP A 624 23.97 -4.72 32.23
N ASN A 625 22.68 -5.01 31.99
CA ASN A 625 21.58 -4.47 32.79
C ASN A 625 21.52 -5.01 34.23
N GLN A 626 22.15 -6.16 34.52
CA GLN A 626 22.28 -6.69 35.87
C GLN A 626 23.48 -6.10 36.63
N SER A 627 24.44 -5.50 35.90
CA SER A 627 25.72 -5.03 36.44
C SER A 627 25.70 -3.56 36.88
N THR A 628 24.59 -2.84 36.65
CA THR A 628 24.38 -1.48 37.15
C THR A 628 23.53 -1.49 38.44
N PRO A 629 24.13 -1.42 39.64
CA PRO A 629 23.36 -1.16 40.85
C PRO A 629 22.93 0.31 40.84
N ASP A 630 21.66 0.57 40.55
CA ASP A 630 21.04 1.87 40.77
C ASP A 630 20.93 2.12 42.30
N PRO A 631 21.57 3.15 42.88
CA PRO A 631 21.52 3.41 44.33
C PRO A 631 20.18 3.92 44.85
N GLN A 632 19.13 4.05 44.02
CA GLN A 632 17.87 4.68 44.44
C GLN A 632 16.62 3.92 43.99
N THR A 633 16.38 2.74 44.55
CA THR A 633 14.98 2.29 44.74
C THR A 633 14.88 1.35 45.93
N GLN A 634 14.35 1.85 47.06
CA GLN A 634 13.93 0.98 48.15
C GLN A 634 12.70 0.18 47.70
N PRO A 635 12.70 -1.16 47.78
CA PRO A 635 11.50 -1.94 47.54
C PRO A 635 10.54 -1.74 48.70
N THR A 636 9.33 -1.31 48.37
CA THR A 636 8.17 -1.27 49.27
C THR A 636 7.93 -2.65 49.90
N SER A 637 7.49 -2.59 51.15
CA SER A 637 7.42 -3.69 52.12
C SER A 637 6.86 -5.01 51.57
N THR A 638 7.71 -6.04 51.50
CA THR A 638 7.25 -7.42 51.50
C THR A 638 6.74 -7.78 52.89
N SER A 639 5.50 -8.29 52.97
CA SER A 639 4.85 -8.73 54.20
C SER A 639 5.73 -9.70 54.99
N ARG A 640 5.81 -9.54 56.31
CA ARG A 640 6.56 -10.43 57.23
C ARG A 640 6.12 -11.90 57.07
N LEU A 641 4.89 -12.13 56.61
CA LEU A 641 4.34 -13.45 56.30
C LEU A 641 5.02 -14.11 55.08
N SER A 642 5.41 -13.35 54.05
CA SER A 642 6.08 -13.91 52.87
C SER A 642 7.51 -14.37 53.20
N LYS A 643 8.20 -13.66 54.10
CA LYS A 643 9.52 -14.05 54.62
C LYS A 643 9.48 -15.27 55.52
N MET A 644 8.34 -15.56 56.17
CA MET A 644 8.16 -16.75 56.99
C MET A 644 7.71 -17.98 56.18
N LEU A 645 6.99 -17.75 55.08
CA LEU A 645 6.52 -18.81 54.17
C LEU A 645 7.55 -19.19 53.09
N SER A 646 8.60 -18.40 52.88
CA SER A 646 9.77 -18.77 52.07
C SER A 646 10.67 -19.75 52.82
N GLY A 647 10.10 -20.85 53.31
CA GLY A 647 10.83 -22.04 53.71
C GLY A 647 11.15 -22.88 52.47
N ASN A 648 12.43 -23.05 52.17
CA ASN A 648 12.96 -24.00 51.18
C ASN A 648 12.34 -23.95 49.76
N GLN A 649 12.33 -22.78 49.12
CA GLN A 649 12.55 -22.81 47.67
C GLN A 649 14.02 -23.16 47.47
N ARG A 650 14.27 -24.42 47.10
CA ARG A 650 15.58 -24.88 46.63
C ARG A 650 16.09 -23.85 45.63
N ALA A 651 17.25 -23.26 45.93
CA ALA A 651 18.05 -22.60 44.91
C ALA A 651 18.16 -23.57 43.73
N THR A 652 17.54 -23.22 42.62
CA THR A 652 17.76 -23.90 41.35
C THR A 652 19.26 -23.85 41.09
N LYS A 653 19.83 -25.04 40.90
CA LYS A 653 21.23 -25.25 40.50
C LYS A 653 21.60 -24.35 39.31
N PRO A 654 22.91 -24.10 39.07
CA PRO A 654 23.36 -23.34 37.91
C PRO A 654 22.68 -23.90 36.67
N THR A 655 21.95 -23.02 36.00
CA THR A 655 21.16 -23.25 34.80
C THR A 655 21.98 -24.00 33.76
N ASP A 656 21.45 -25.13 33.26
CA ASP A 656 21.76 -25.56 31.90
C ASP A 656 21.60 -24.34 30.96
N ASP A 657 22.53 -24.16 30.02
CA ASP A 657 22.50 -23.08 29.03
C ASP A 657 21.09 -22.93 28.43
N GLU A 658 20.50 -21.73 28.50
CA GLU A 658 19.14 -21.38 28.05
C GLU A 658 18.85 -21.95 26.65
N VAL A 659 19.87 -21.94 25.79
CA VAL A 659 19.86 -22.49 24.44
C VAL A 659 19.59 -23.98 24.43
N SER A 660 20.34 -24.75 25.22
CA SER A 660 20.22 -26.22 25.26
C SER A 660 18.88 -26.61 25.88
N GLN A 661 18.45 -25.91 26.93
CA GLN A 661 17.16 -26.17 27.57
C GLN A 661 15.96 -25.95 26.62
N TYR A 662 16.01 -24.93 25.77
CA TYR A 662 14.94 -24.66 24.82
C TYR A 662 15.03 -25.54 23.56
N LEU A 663 16.17 -25.52 22.86
CA LEU A 663 16.32 -26.16 21.55
C LEU A 663 16.19 -27.68 21.60
N ASP A 664 16.68 -28.30 22.67
CA ASP A 664 16.69 -29.76 22.84
C ASP A 664 15.47 -30.26 23.65
N GLY A 665 14.56 -29.37 24.05
CA GLY A 665 13.32 -29.72 24.74
C GLY A 665 12.20 -30.25 23.82
N ASP A 666 11.13 -30.75 24.42
CA ASP A 666 9.99 -31.33 23.68
C ASP A 666 9.24 -30.32 22.81
N LEU A 667 8.71 -30.80 21.68
CA LEU A 667 7.87 -29.98 20.79
C LEU A 667 6.51 -29.73 21.42
N ILE A 668 6.02 -28.51 21.26
CA ILE A 668 4.72 -28.08 21.80
C ILE A 668 3.94 -27.45 20.66
N GLU A 669 2.75 -27.99 20.40
CA GLU A 669 1.82 -27.47 19.41
C GLU A 669 1.05 -26.28 20.00
N ILE A 670 1.62 -25.09 19.83
CA ILE A 670 1.08 -23.81 20.31
C ILE A 670 1.59 -22.69 19.39
N GLU A 671 0.79 -21.64 19.23
CA GLU A 671 1.21 -20.47 18.47
C GLU A 671 2.50 -19.83 19.07
N PRO A 672 3.51 -19.47 18.24
CA PRO A 672 4.79 -19.00 18.74
C PRO A 672 4.68 -17.81 19.70
N LEU A 673 3.86 -16.80 19.37
CA LEU A 673 3.72 -15.61 20.21
C LEU A 673 3.06 -15.92 21.55
N GLN A 674 2.07 -16.81 21.57
CA GLN A 674 1.45 -17.26 22.82
C GLN A 674 2.48 -17.98 23.71
N TYR A 675 3.26 -18.89 23.14
CA TYR A 675 4.31 -19.60 23.87
C TYR A 675 5.31 -18.64 24.51
N TRP A 676 5.81 -17.67 23.73
CA TRP A 676 6.80 -16.73 24.24
C TRP A 676 6.23 -15.77 25.28
N ARG A 677 4.96 -15.39 25.18
CA ARG A 677 4.26 -14.63 26.22
C ARG A 677 4.32 -15.33 27.58
N GLU A 678 4.12 -16.65 27.58
CA GLU A 678 4.09 -17.49 28.78
C GLU A 678 5.49 -17.87 29.28
N ASN A 679 6.49 -17.96 28.37
CA ASN A 679 7.82 -18.49 28.68
C ASN A 679 8.94 -17.44 28.69
N GLN A 680 8.67 -16.16 28.43
CA GLN A 680 9.68 -15.10 28.40
C GLN A 680 10.49 -14.94 29.70
N SER A 681 9.92 -15.27 30.87
CA SER A 681 10.62 -15.23 32.14
C SER A 681 11.61 -16.38 32.31
N ARG A 682 11.32 -17.53 31.67
CA ARG A 682 12.16 -18.73 31.69
C ARG A 682 13.31 -18.63 30.69
N PHE A 683 13.06 -18.01 29.54
CA PHE A 683 14.02 -17.87 28.45
C PHE A 683 14.13 -16.38 28.03
N PRO A 684 14.72 -15.51 28.85
CA PRO A 684 14.69 -14.06 28.64
C PRO A 684 15.48 -13.60 27.42
N ALA A 685 16.61 -14.22 27.08
CA ALA A 685 17.41 -13.84 25.93
C ALA A 685 16.73 -14.33 24.64
N ILE A 686 16.28 -15.58 24.63
CA ILE A 686 15.63 -16.17 23.46
C ILE A 686 14.29 -15.49 23.18
N ALA A 687 13.54 -15.10 24.21
CA ALA A 687 12.31 -14.34 24.04
C ALA A 687 12.55 -12.97 23.39
N GLN A 688 13.62 -12.25 23.73
CA GLN A 688 13.93 -10.99 23.04
C GLN A 688 14.32 -11.23 21.57
N LEU A 689 15.11 -12.28 21.30
CA LEU A 689 15.43 -12.70 19.93
C LEU A 689 14.16 -13.08 19.14
N ALA A 690 13.25 -13.82 19.78
CA ALA A 690 11.97 -14.23 19.20
C ALA A 690 11.12 -13.03 18.80
N ARG A 691 11.06 -12.02 19.68
CA ARG A 691 10.30 -10.78 19.44
C ARG A 691 10.77 -10.04 18.19
N ASP A 692 12.08 -9.98 17.98
CA ASP A 692 12.68 -9.29 16.83
C ASP A 692 12.56 -10.13 15.54
N ILE A 693 12.92 -11.42 15.58
CA ILE A 693 12.97 -12.26 14.36
C ILE A 693 11.59 -12.73 13.90
N LEU A 694 10.68 -13.09 14.82
CA LEU A 694 9.33 -13.52 14.43
C LEU A 694 8.50 -12.35 13.89
N SER A 695 8.89 -11.10 14.19
CA SER A 695 8.24 -9.90 13.63
C SER A 695 8.37 -9.78 12.11
N ILE A 696 9.33 -10.48 11.51
CA ILE A 696 9.57 -10.43 10.08
C ILE A 696 8.38 -11.09 9.37
N PRO A 697 7.75 -10.43 8.38
CA PRO A 697 6.76 -11.08 7.55
C PRO A 697 7.45 -11.88 6.44
N ALA A 698 7.00 -13.12 6.21
CA ALA A 698 7.49 -13.95 5.10
C ALA A 698 7.04 -13.42 3.74
N THR A 699 6.01 -12.56 3.71
CA THR A 699 5.41 -12.01 2.48
C THR A 699 5.20 -10.50 2.58
N GLY A 700 5.18 -9.85 1.41
CA GLY A 700 4.73 -8.47 1.27
C GLY A 700 3.20 -8.35 1.20
N ALA A 701 2.43 -9.41 1.46
CA ALA A 701 1.00 -9.43 1.18
C ALA A 701 0.20 -8.40 1.99
N GLY A 702 0.69 -8.00 3.18
CA GLY A 702 0.12 -6.87 3.92
C GLY A 702 0.14 -5.57 3.13
N VAL A 703 1.18 -5.35 2.31
CA VAL A 703 1.29 -4.21 1.40
C VAL A 703 0.39 -4.38 0.17
N GLU A 704 0.31 -5.59 -0.39
CA GLU A 704 -0.56 -5.88 -1.54
C GLU A 704 -2.04 -5.62 -1.24
N ARG A 705 -2.52 -5.92 -0.01
CA ARG A 705 -3.87 -5.53 0.47
C ARG A 705 -4.15 -4.05 0.31
N LEU A 706 -3.13 -3.24 0.60
CA LEU A 706 -3.26 -1.79 0.55
C LEU A 706 -3.51 -1.33 -0.87
N PHE A 707 -2.95 -2.00 -1.88
CA PHE A 707 -3.11 -1.58 -3.28
C PHE A 707 -4.51 -1.83 -3.83
N ASN A 708 -5.18 -2.90 -3.40
CA ASN A 708 -6.57 -3.09 -3.76
C ASN A 708 -7.46 -2.03 -3.11
N THR A 709 -7.20 -1.70 -1.84
CA THR A 709 -7.84 -0.56 -1.19
C THR A 709 -7.52 0.79 -1.86
N ALA A 710 -6.28 0.96 -2.33
CA ALA A 710 -5.84 2.16 -3.04
C ALA A 710 -6.55 2.30 -4.40
N ARG A 711 -6.85 1.19 -5.09
CA ARG A 711 -7.63 1.19 -6.33
C ARG A 711 -9.03 1.76 -6.11
N ASP A 712 -9.68 1.43 -4.99
CA ASP A 712 -10.99 1.99 -4.63
C ASP A 712 -10.93 3.48 -4.28
N ILE A 713 -9.86 3.93 -3.62
CA ILE A 713 -9.64 5.35 -3.32
C ILE A 713 -9.36 6.14 -4.60
N CYS A 714 -8.59 5.56 -5.51
CA CYS A 714 -8.25 6.07 -6.84
C CYS A 714 -9.31 5.72 -7.90
N HIS A 715 -10.59 5.61 -7.51
CA HIS A 715 -11.68 5.32 -8.43
C HIS A 715 -11.91 6.45 -9.45
N TYR A 716 -12.41 6.15 -10.67
CA TYR A 716 -12.51 7.07 -11.82
C TYR A 716 -13.04 8.49 -11.48
N ARG A 717 -14.01 8.60 -10.54
CA ARG A 717 -14.61 9.87 -10.07
C ARG A 717 -13.71 10.72 -9.16
N ARG A 718 -12.61 10.16 -8.66
CA ARG A 718 -11.61 10.78 -7.78
C ARG A 718 -10.27 11.05 -8.48
N GLY A 719 -10.21 10.92 -9.81
CA GLY A 719 -8.96 11.01 -10.59
C GLY A 719 -8.23 12.35 -10.62
N ARG A 720 -8.75 13.36 -9.93
CA ARG A 720 -8.08 14.65 -9.71
C ARG A 720 -7.61 14.83 -8.26
N MET A 721 -7.60 13.77 -7.46
CA MET A 721 -7.11 13.82 -6.10
C MET A 721 -5.59 13.96 -6.10
N ASN A 722 -5.07 14.92 -5.33
CA ASN A 722 -3.62 15.08 -5.17
C ASN A 722 -3.04 13.83 -4.48
N SER A 723 -1.81 13.45 -4.84
CA SER A 723 -1.10 12.31 -4.26
C SER A 723 -1.03 12.36 -2.73
N GLU A 724 -0.77 13.54 -2.14
CA GLU A 724 -0.79 13.75 -0.69
C GLU A 724 -2.15 13.43 -0.06
N THR A 725 -3.25 13.76 -0.74
CA THR A 725 -4.58 13.45 -0.23
C THR A 725 -4.87 11.95 -0.33
N ILE A 726 -4.39 11.27 -1.38
CA ILE A 726 -4.49 9.81 -1.51
C ILE A 726 -3.70 9.14 -0.37
N GLU A 727 -2.47 9.59 -0.12
CA GLU A 727 -1.63 9.13 1.00
C GLU A 727 -2.39 9.24 2.33
N GLU A 728 -2.91 10.43 2.68
CA GLU A 728 -3.63 10.62 3.95
C GLU A 728 -4.90 9.75 4.06
N HIS A 729 -5.64 9.55 2.96
CA HIS A 729 -6.81 8.67 2.96
C HIS A 729 -6.40 7.21 3.19
N MET A 730 -5.33 6.76 2.55
CA MET A 730 -4.78 5.42 2.74
C MET A 730 -4.37 5.20 4.20
N LEU A 731 -3.57 6.11 4.76
CA LEU A 731 -3.10 6.03 6.13
C LEU A 731 -4.27 6.06 7.15
N PHE A 732 -5.27 6.91 6.93
CA PHE A 732 -6.44 6.96 7.81
C PHE A 732 -7.30 5.71 7.71
N LEU A 733 -7.53 5.21 6.50
CA LEU A 733 -8.35 4.03 6.29
C LEU A 733 -7.74 2.80 6.95
N CYS A 734 -6.42 2.62 6.80
CA CYS A 734 -5.70 1.52 7.42
C CYS A 734 -5.78 1.62 8.95
N SER A 735 -5.41 2.77 9.53
CA SER A 735 -5.47 2.98 10.99
C SER A 735 -6.89 2.87 11.59
N THR A 736 -7.95 3.03 10.78
CA THR A 736 -9.34 2.86 11.22
C THR A 736 -9.84 1.42 11.07
N ARG A 737 -9.51 0.75 9.96
CA ARG A 737 -9.97 -0.61 9.64
C ARG A 737 -9.39 -1.67 10.59
N PHE A 738 -8.16 -1.48 11.09
CA PHE A 738 -7.58 -2.39 12.10
C PHE A 738 -8.35 -2.44 13.43
N ASN A 739 -9.26 -1.50 13.70
CA ASN A 739 -10.08 -1.46 14.92
C ASN A 739 -11.52 -1.99 14.76
N LEU A 740 -11.94 -2.45 13.57
CA LEU A 740 -13.29 -2.97 13.35
C LEU A 740 -13.22 -4.46 12.99
N LYS A 741 -13.60 -5.32 13.94
CA LYS A 741 -13.68 -6.80 13.87
C LYS A 741 -14.65 -7.35 12.80
N GLU A 742 -14.93 -6.64 11.73
CA GLU A 742 -16.05 -6.92 10.81
C GLU A 742 -15.59 -7.20 9.37
N ALA A 743 -14.37 -7.72 9.20
CA ALA A 743 -13.62 -7.56 7.94
C ALA A 743 -13.23 -8.84 7.18
N GLU A 744 -13.65 -10.04 7.57
CA GLU A 744 -13.25 -11.25 6.83
C GLU A 744 -13.74 -11.24 5.37
N THR A 745 -14.97 -10.75 5.12
CA THR A 745 -15.53 -10.64 3.75
C THR A 745 -14.96 -9.48 2.94
N LYS A 746 -14.56 -8.39 3.60
CA LYS A 746 -13.91 -7.21 3.00
C LYS A 746 -12.41 -7.42 2.77
N GLU A 747 -11.81 -8.42 3.40
CA GLU A 747 -10.41 -8.76 3.23
C GLU A 747 -10.19 -9.57 1.95
N LEU A 748 -11.10 -10.49 1.62
CA LEU A 748 -11.10 -11.15 0.31
C LEU A 748 -11.28 -10.14 -0.84
N GLU A 749 -12.09 -9.10 -0.63
CA GLU A 749 -12.25 -7.98 -1.56
C GLU A 749 -10.95 -7.22 -1.86
N GLN A 750 -9.94 -7.36 -1.00
CA GLN A 750 -8.64 -6.72 -1.13
C GLN A 750 -7.58 -7.58 -1.82
N TYR A 751 -7.92 -8.71 -2.46
CA TYR A 751 -6.94 -9.51 -3.22
C TYR A 751 -7.43 -9.93 -4.60
N PHE A 752 -8.75 -9.98 -4.77
CA PHE A 752 -9.41 -10.62 -5.89
C PHE A 752 -10.37 -9.61 -6.55
N SER A 753 -10.61 -9.70 -7.86
CA SER A 753 -11.73 -8.98 -8.47
C SER A 753 -13.07 -9.53 -8.00
N LEU A 754 -14.17 -8.80 -8.21
CA LEU A 754 -15.53 -9.25 -7.85
C LEU A 754 -15.82 -10.71 -8.25
N GLN A 755 -15.47 -11.08 -9.48
CA GLN A 755 -15.68 -12.45 -9.98
C GLN A 755 -14.76 -13.47 -9.30
N GLU A 756 -13.52 -13.10 -9.00
CA GLU A 756 -12.58 -13.95 -8.26
C GLU A 756 -12.97 -14.06 -6.77
N ILE A 757 -13.53 -13.00 -6.16
CA ILE A 757 -14.03 -13.02 -4.78
C ILE A 757 -15.22 -13.95 -4.68
N GLU A 758 -16.17 -13.86 -5.60
CA GLU A 758 -17.29 -14.81 -5.72
C GLU A 758 -16.75 -16.24 -5.84
N ALA A 759 -15.78 -16.45 -6.73
CA ALA A 759 -15.15 -17.76 -6.90
C ALA A 759 -14.45 -18.26 -5.63
N VAL A 760 -13.79 -17.40 -4.85
CA VAL A 760 -13.14 -17.77 -3.57
C VAL A 760 -14.16 -18.01 -2.46
N ARG A 761 -15.23 -17.20 -2.38
CA ARG A 761 -16.32 -17.39 -1.42
C ARG A 761 -17.02 -18.73 -1.64
N GLU A 762 -17.23 -19.09 -2.90
CA GLU A 762 -17.74 -20.41 -3.29
C GLU A 762 -16.88 -21.57 -2.78
N LEU A 763 -15.56 -21.39 -2.61
CA LEU A 763 -14.70 -22.46 -2.09
C LEU A 763 -14.86 -22.65 -0.59
N ASN A 764 -15.19 -21.58 0.13
CA ASN A 764 -15.26 -21.56 1.59
C ASN A 764 -16.67 -21.83 2.13
N MET A 765 -17.71 -21.68 1.30
CA MET A 765 -19.09 -21.99 1.68
C MET A 765 -19.37 -23.47 1.43
N GLU A 766 -19.40 -24.27 2.49
CA GLU A 766 -20.01 -25.61 2.46
C GLU A 766 -21.52 -25.45 2.19
N TYR A 767 -21.93 -25.54 0.92
CA TYR A 767 -23.33 -25.74 0.60
C TYR A 767 -23.69 -27.22 0.83
N PRO A 768 -24.72 -27.54 1.63
CA PRO A 768 -25.06 -28.92 2.02
C PRO A 768 -25.40 -29.91 0.89
N GLU A 769 -25.45 -29.46 -0.37
CA GLU A 769 -25.84 -30.26 -1.55
C GLU A 769 -24.90 -30.06 -2.75
N GLU A 770 -23.69 -29.51 -2.57
CA GLU A 770 -22.80 -29.23 -3.71
C GLU A 770 -22.29 -30.52 -4.38
N VAL A 771 -22.32 -30.52 -5.72
CA VAL A 771 -21.46 -31.38 -6.53
C VAL A 771 -20.04 -30.99 -6.15
N GLU A 772 -19.39 -31.76 -5.28
CA GLU A 772 -17.95 -31.67 -5.11
C GLU A 772 -17.35 -31.63 -6.51
N VAL A 773 -16.53 -30.62 -6.78
CA VAL A 773 -15.76 -30.61 -8.01
C VAL A 773 -14.77 -31.76 -7.85
N GLU A 774 -15.22 -32.95 -8.23
CA GLU A 774 -14.44 -34.18 -8.13
C GLU A 774 -13.23 -34.00 -9.05
N MET A 775 -12.09 -33.80 -8.42
CA MET A 775 -10.82 -33.68 -9.10
C MET A 775 -10.28 -35.09 -9.22
N ASP A 776 -10.44 -35.68 -10.41
CA ASP A 776 -9.88 -36.99 -10.71
C ASP A 776 -8.35 -36.92 -10.54
N GLY A 777 -7.86 -37.60 -9.51
CA GLY A 777 -6.44 -37.65 -9.18
C GLY A 777 -5.63 -38.33 -10.28
N ILE A 778 -4.31 -38.10 -10.27
CA ILE A 778 -3.40 -38.74 -11.21
C ILE A 778 -3.40 -40.26 -10.94
N SER A 779 -4.11 -41.02 -11.77
CA SER A 779 -4.27 -42.47 -11.58
C SER A 779 -3.00 -43.24 -11.97
N ASP A 780 -2.53 -44.08 -11.05
CA ASP A 780 -1.38 -44.97 -11.28
C ASP A 780 -1.67 -46.01 -12.37
N HIS A 781 -2.92 -46.48 -12.49
CA HIS A 781 -3.32 -47.59 -13.36
C HIS A 781 -3.77 -47.20 -14.77
N GLU A 782 -3.86 -45.91 -15.08
CA GLU A 782 -4.50 -45.47 -16.33
C GLU A 782 -3.87 -46.02 -17.62
N GLU A 783 -2.56 -46.30 -17.66
CA GLU A 783 -1.90 -46.80 -18.87
C GLU A 783 -0.55 -47.46 -18.53
N GLU A 784 -0.54 -48.78 -18.34
CA GLU A 784 0.68 -49.61 -18.48
C GLU A 784 0.78 -50.30 -19.86
N ASP A 785 -0.25 -50.21 -20.70
CA ASP A 785 -0.35 -50.99 -21.94
C ASP A 785 -0.38 -50.12 -23.20
N ILE A 786 0.73 -49.48 -23.55
CA ILE A 786 1.01 -49.18 -24.97
C ILE A 786 2.49 -49.48 -25.23
N VAL A 787 2.81 -50.78 -25.26
CA VAL A 787 3.99 -51.26 -26.00
C VAL A 787 3.51 -51.48 -27.44
N ASP A 788 4.12 -50.75 -28.37
CA ASP A 788 3.88 -50.87 -29.81
C ASP A 788 4.02 -52.34 -30.27
N PRO A 789 3.04 -52.95 -30.96
CA PRO A 789 3.13 -54.33 -31.44
C PRO A 789 4.24 -54.58 -32.48
N LYS A 790 5.00 -53.55 -32.89
CA LYS A 790 5.99 -53.64 -33.96
C LYS A 790 7.44 -53.82 -33.53
N GLU A 791 7.75 -53.90 -32.24
CA GLU A 791 9.09 -54.31 -31.76
C GLU A 791 9.01 -55.66 -31.03
N ARG A 792 8.68 -56.71 -31.79
CA ARG A 792 9.09 -58.08 -31.47
C ARG A 792 10.11 -58.52 -32.50
N GLU A 793 11.36 -58.16 -32.27
CA GLU A 793 12.49 -58.91 -32.82
C GLU A 793 13.14 -59.75 -31.70
N GLU A 794 12.95 -61.04 -31.88
CA GLU A 794 13.69 -62.21 -31.42
C GLU A 794 14.86 -62.00 -30.43
N ILE A 795 14.69 -62.56 -29.23
CA ILE A 795 15.81 -63.10 -28.45
C ILE A 795 15.47 -64.57 -28.12
N PRO A 796 16.36 -65.55 -28.36
CA PRO A 796 16.01 -66.97 -28.29
C PRO A 796 15.74 -67.42 -26.86
N SER A 797 14.74 -68.30 -26.76
CA SER A 797 14.45 -69.17 -25.63
C SER A 797 15.63 -70.07 -25.26
N LEU A 798 15.97 -70.13 -23.98
CA LEU A 798 16.63 -71.29 -23.37
C LEU A 798 15.90 -71.65 -22.07
N ASP A 799 15.48 -72.90 -22.06
CA ASP A 799 14.59 -73.56 -21.12
C ASP A 799 15.23 -73.92 -19.75
N SER A 800 14.33 -73.97 -18.77
CA SER A 800 14.13 -75.03 -17.75
C SER A 800 15.04 -75.18 -16.52
N HIS A 801 14.32 -75.37 -15.39
CA HIS A 801 14.66 -76.11 -14.15
C HIS A 801 15.64 -75.42 -13.19
N ASP A 802 15.42 -75.30 -11.86
CA ASP A 802 14.70 -76.12 -10.89
C ASP A 802 14.16 -75.31 -9.69
N HIS A 803 13.20 -75.91 -8.98
CA HIS A 803 12.74 -75.53 -7.63
C HIS A 803 13.79 -75.83 -6.56
N GLU A 804 13.98 -74.95 -5.57
CA GLU A 804 14.08 -75.35 -4.16
C GLU A 804 13.93 -74.15 -3.19
N GLU A 805 13.16 -74.37 -2.13
CA GLU A 805 13.00 -73.50 -0.96
C GLU A 805 14.30 -73.44 -0.13
N LEU A 806 14.60 -72.28 0.48
CA LEU A 806 15.17 -72.11 1.84
C LEU A 806 15.46 -70.62 2.14
N GLN A 807 14.87 -70.10 3.23
CA GLN A 807 15.33 -68.89 3.92
C GLN A 807 16.48 -69.25 4.91
N PRO A 808 17.11 -68.29 5.61
CA PRO A 808 17.80 -67.08 5.15
C PRO A 808 19.23 -67.00 5.75
N THR A 809 20.22 -66.49 5.02
CA THR A 809 21.49 -66.06 5.63
C THR A 809 22.02 -64.76 5.04
N GLN A 810 22.39 -63.88 5.96
CA GLN A 810 22.98 -62.56 5.77
C GLN A 810 24.21 -62.60 4.85
N SER A 811 24.26 -61.69 3.88
CA SER A 811 25.53 -61.08 3.46
C SER A 811 25.30 -59.74 2.78
N LEU A 812 26.04 -58.76 3.29
CA LEU A 812 26.10 -57.35 2.92
C LEU A 812 26.34 -57.15 1.41
N LEU A 813 25.50 -56.34 0.77
CA LEU A 813 25.86 -55.60 -0.44
C LEU A 813 25.47 -54.12 -0.28
N PRO A 814 26.27 -53.18 -0.80
CA PRO A 814 26.10 -51.77 -0.52
C PRO A 814 24.84 -51.25 -1.22
N SER A 815 23.93 -50.69 -0.43
CA SER A 815 22.82 -49.91 -0.95
C SER A 815 23.35 -48.77 -1.81
N GLN A 816 23.10 -48.82 -3.12
CA GLN A 816 23.27 -47.66 -3.98
C GLN A 816 22.38 -46.52 -3.45
N PRO A 817 22.94 -45.31 -3.24
CA PRO A 817 22.15 -44.21 -2.70
C PRO A 817 21.20 -43.68 -3.79
N ARG A 818 19.90 -43.78 -3.53
CA ARG A 818 18.84 -43.08 -4.26
C ARG A 818 19.14 -41.57 -4.24
N HIS A 819 19.25 -40.95 -5.41
CA HIS A 819 19.39 -39.51 -5.55
C HIS A 819 18.02 -38.83 -5.38
N SER A 820 17.70 -38.40 -4.15
CA SER A 820 16.70 -37.36 -3.94
C SER A 820 17.29 -36.01 -4.39
N GLY A 821 16.54 -35.25 -5.20
CA GLY A 821 16.88 -33.86 -5.54
C GLY A 821 16.89 -32.90 -4.34
N ARG A 822 16.61 -33.41 -3.13
CA ARG A 822 16.71 -32.71 -1.83
C ARG A 822 18.16 -32.51 -1.35
N LYS A 823 19.15 -33.20 -1.94
CA LYS A 823 20.54 -33.10 -1.45
C LYS A 823 21.06 -31.68 -1.62
N ARG A 824 21.37 -31.04 -0.48
CA ARG A 824 22.16 -29.82 -0.38
C ARG A 824 23.60 -30.16 -0.77
N LYS A 825 23.85 -30.35 -2.07
CA LYS A 825 25.22 -30.56 -2.56
C LYS A 825 26.03 -29.32 -2.19
N ALA A 826 27.06 -29.52 -1.36
CA ALA A 826 28.14 -28.57 -1.22
C ALA A 826 28.67 -28.25 -2.62
N ARG A 827 28.38 -27.04 -3.11
CA ARG A 827 29.04 -26.54 -4.30
C ARG A 827 30.42 -26.11 -3.82
N THR A 828 31.41 -26.98 -4.03
CA THR A 828 32.81 -26.60 -3.95
C THR A 828 33.04 -25.43 -4.91
N ASP A 829 33.79 -24.45 -4.43
CA ASP A 829 34.11 -23.19 -5.10
C ASP A 829 34.59 -23.40 -6.53
N ASP A 830 33.77 -23.00 -7.50
CA ASP A 830 34.23 -22.68 -8.86
C ASP A 830 33.83 -21.22 -9.15
N ILE A 831 34.75 -20.35 -8.75
CA ILE A 831 35.24 -19.16 -9.46
C ILE A 831 34.20 -18.45 -10.34
N PHE A 832 33.65 -17.35 -9.83
CA PHE A 832 33.13 -16.26 -10.65
C PHE A 832 34.31 -15.53 -11.30
N GLU A 833 34.55 -15.76 -12.60
CA GLU A 833 35.14 -14.73 -13.44
C GLU A 833 34.04 -13.87 -14.06
N VAL A 834 34.20 -12.58 -13.83
CA VAL A 834 33.41 -11.44 -14.24
C VAL A 834 33.26 -11.38 -15.76
N TYR A 835 32.05 -11.11 -16.26
CA TYR A 835 31.79 -10.12 -17.32
C TYR A 835 30.34 -9.63 -17.28
#